data_AF-A0A1M5GRG7-F1
#
_entry.id   AF-A0A1M5GRG7-F1
#
_cell.length_a   1.000
_cell.length_b   1.000
_cell.length_c   1.000
_cell.angle_alpha   90.00
_cell.angle_beta   90.00
_cell.angle_gamma   90.00
#
_symmetry.space_group_name_H-M   'P 1'
#
loop_
_entity.id
_entity.type
_entity.pdbx_description
1 polymer ?
#
loop_
_entity_poly.entity_id
_entity_poly.type
_entity_poly.pdbx_seq_one_letter_code
_entity_poly.pdbx_strand_id
1 'polypeptide(L)'
;MRRIVLALLAAVLGVGVATVAPAAVAAAATPAAGTYTAIAPYRAANTANGMNGNRKGALRAKAASTVSLAGRVPSGAAAAVVSLSATVPTTNGALTTYAYGAKTPSTWTLRYRPKVTSTTTAIVPLSKARFTVYNAASSGSAGFVVDVVGYYGSLSSSSGSGLLTSLAAKRIVAASTALAAGSTRVVQTGHVGTVAIQVHALSTTRAGSLSVYRTGGSVPAQGSIYHGVGNGWSELAFARTDATGRVTVANRGKSTVHLALDVEAAFTGDSTTVAGGLQALAPQRVVSARSVGAGKVSAVTLAGHAGIARTKVTAAVVAVTVAATAKTGAVVVGAPGRTGSGTRTLSFEAGQSLGVAVIVPVSSGRIEVRNVSKGSLKAYVDVLGYLPSNDLAPPASNPARYLSNLTETGAAGAPSTAADPSENRSTLRTEGCVDAKAGATFALLDVGTQSYRSRLSTAEPGVALANSSPTQRLTYAELVDAVEGYLDGVADGTCNAAGAAVRVAVGTNNSGNFSDTSDKTNPRYPGTTRGKDWFTGVVKPLQQYAAGLGATITVAAANDIENDATEFDGKYQNAKDWEDSYLAAAKGSTDDTLVFNGAAIDCPAYFGDTTSSCNEGWTLAQFVALTTNLGRVQVLPQIYTATTAAQWTNVDAKSGGKLVIAGALTQRALDTTTYGADQGWAALVRGLSSVVDAPVVPRSVAFVA
;
A
#
# COMPACT_ATOMS: atom_id res chain seq x y z
N MET A 1 -86.87 -11.20 -39.94
CA MET A 1 -86.28 -9.85 -39.78
C MET A 1 -85.14 -9.95 -38.77
N ARG A 2 -83.92 -9.53 -39.17
CA ARG A 2 -82.75 -9.06 -38.37
C ARG A 2 -82.56 -9.70 -36.98
N ARG A 3 -81.43 -10.35 -36.64
CA ARG A 3 -80.07 -9.79 -36.60
C ARG A 3 -79.03 -10.91 -36.55
N ILE A 4 -77.94 -10.72 -37.29
CA ILE A 4 -76.70 -11.50 -37.24
C ILE A 4 -75.98 -11.16 -35.91
N VAL A 5 -75.62 -12.18 -35.13
CA VAL A 5 -74.67 -12.07 -34.00
C VAL A 5 -73.53 -13.04 -34.28
N LEU A 6 -72.31 -12.50 -34.38
CA LEU A 6 -71.07 -13.23 -34.63
C LEU A 6 -70.79 -14.23 -33.49
N ALA A 7 -70.59 -15.50 -33.85
CA ALA A 7 -70.03 -16.51 -32.95
C ALA A 7 -68.50 -16.44 -33.00
N LEU A 8 -67.88 -16.14 -31.85
CA LEU A 8 -66.43 -16.24 -31.65
C LEU A 8 -66.13 -17.56 -30.92
N LEU A 9 -65.38 -18.45 -31.59
CA LEU A 9 -64.83 -19.68 -31.04
C LEU A 9 -63.87 -19.34 -29.88
N ALA A 10 -64.13 -19.90 -28.70
CA ALA A 10 -63.16 -19.94 -27.60
C ALA A 10 -62.35 -21.25 -27.68
N ALA A 11 -61.06 -21.14 -28.02
CA ALA A 11 -60.10 -22.23 -27.91
C ALA A 11 -59.64 -22.39 -26.45
N VAL A 12 -59.85 -23.58 -25.87
CA VAL A 12 -59.34 -23.95 -24.55
C VAL A 12 -57.87 -24.37 -24.71
N LEU A 13 -56.95 -23.50 -24.31
CA LEU A 13 -55.52 -23.80 -24.16
C LEU A 13 -55.28 -24.40 -22.77
N GLY A 14 -54.85 -25.66 -22.72
CA GLY A 14 -54.37 -26.31 -21.51
C GLY A 14 -53.09 -25.66 -21.00
N VAL A 15 -53.12 -25.15 -19.77
CA VAL A 15 -51.93 -24.63 -19.09
C VAL A 15 -51.14 -25.81 -18.54
N GLY A 16 -50.12 -26.25 -19.27
CA GLY A 16 -49.09 -27.15 -18.74
C GLY A 16 -48.20 -26.38 -17.76
N VAL A 17 -48.22 -26.74 -16.48
CA VAL A 17 -47.29 -26.23 -15.48
C VAL A 17 -45.94 -26.89 -15.73
N ALA A 18 -45.03 -26.19 -16.42
CA ALA A 18 -43.63 -26.61 -16.53
C ALA A 18 -42.94 -26.39 -15.18
N THR A 19 -42.60 -27.47 -14.48
CA THR A 19 -41.71 -27.42 -13.32
C THR A 19 -40.30 -27.07 -13.80
N VAL A 20 -39.89 -25.82 -13.63
CA VAL A 20 -38.50 -25.41 -13.87
C VAL A 20 -37.65 -26.01 -12.75
N ALA A 21 -36.79 -26.98 -13.08
CA ALA A 21 -35.78 -27.46 -12.16
C ALA A 21 -34.87 -26.29 -11.74
N PRO A 22 -34.50 -26.15 -10.45
CA PRO A 22 -33.59 -25.10 -10.05
C PRO A 22 -32.27 -25.27 -10.80
N ALA A 23 -31.81 -24.20 -11.45
CA ALA A 23 -30.52 -24.17 -12.11
C ALA A 23 -29.44 -24.66 -11.14
N ALA A 24 -28.64 -25.65 -11.56
CA ALA A 24 -27.50 -26.11 -10.79
C ALA A 24 -26.59 -24.91 -10.50
N VAL A 25 -26.40 -24.60 -9.21
CA VAL A 25 -25.45 -23.57 -8.80
C VAL A 25 -24.08 -24.05 -9.27
N ALA A 26 -23.50 -23.34 -10.24
CA ALA A 26 -22.13 -23.59 -10.68
C ALA A 26 -21.21 -23.65 -9.44
N ALA A 27 -20.38 -24.69 -9.35
CA ALA A 27 -19.39 -24.79 -8.29
C ALA A 27 -18.58 -23.48 -8.26
N ALA A 28 -18.57 -22.80 -7.12
CA ALA A 28 -17.78 -21.57 -6.98
C ALA A 28 -16.33 -21.89 -7.33
N ALA A 29 -15.76 -21.11 -8.26
CA ALA A 29 -14.37 -21.27 -8.68
C ALA A 29 -13.46 -21.33 -7.44
N THR A 30 -12.51 -22.26 -7.43
CA THR A 30 -11.51 -22.33 -6.37
C THR A 30 -10.76 -21.00 -6.33
N PRO A 31 -10.75 -20.29 -5.19
CA PRO A 31 -10.11 -18.97 -5.13
C PRO A 31 -8.62 -19.10 -5.33
N ALA A 32 -8.02 -18.11 -5.98
CA ALA A 32 -6.57 -18.01 -6.11
C ALA A 32 -5.90 -18.03 -4.73
N ALA A 33 -4.70 -18.58 -4.68
CA ALA A 33 -4.07 -18.89 -3.41
C ALA A 33 -3.84 -17.64 -2.55
N GLY A 34 -4.19 -17.72 -1.26
CA GLY A 34 -4.00 -16.61 -0.31
C GLY A 34 -4.85 -15.36 -0.57
N THR A 35 -5.73 -15.35 -1.58
CA THR A 35 -6.61 -14.21 -1.92
C THR A 35 -7.92 -14.27 -1.13
N TYR A 36 -8.46 -13.12 -0.79
CA TYR A 36 -9.76 -13.01 -0.14
C TYR A 36 -10.92 -13.06 -1.14
N THR A 37 -11.97 -13.76 -0.76
CA THR A 37 -13.28 -13.71 -1.42
C THR A 37 -14.33 -13.17 -0.45
N ALA A 38 -14.91 -12.03 -0.80
CA ALA A 38 -16.06 -11.47 -0.12
C ALA A 38 -17.31 -12.30 -0.42
N ILE A 39 -18.15 -12.57 0.60
CA ILE A 39 -19.44 -13.23 0.42
C ILE A 39 -20.56 -12.42 1.08
N ALA A 40 -21.81 -12.71 0.72
CA ALA A 40 -22.95 -12.18 1.45
C ALA A 40 -22.88 -12.66 2.92
N PRO A 41 -22.85 -11.76 3.92
CA PRO A 41 -22.75 -12.17 5.31
C PRO A 41 -23.87 -13.13 5.71
N TYR A 42 -23.54 -14.20 6.40
CA TYR A 42 -24.52 -15.18 6.89
C TYR A 42 -24.14 -15.71 8.27
N ARG A 43 -25.15 -16.13 9.03
CA ARG A 43 -24.95 -16.77 10.34
C ARG A 43 -24.66 -18.25 10.16
N ALA A 44 -23.44 -18.66 10.50
CA ALA A 44 -23.02 -20.05 10.43
C ALA A 44 -23.46 -20.84 11.66
N ALA A 45 -23.34 -20.24 12.85
CA ALA A 45 -23.68 -20.91 14.11
C ALA A 45 -24.38 -19.97 15.09
N ASN A 46 -25.32 -20.55 15.84
CA ASN A 46 -25.97 -19.90 16.98
C ASN A 46 -26.33 -20.96 18.02
N THR A 47 -25.68 -20.93 19.17
CA THR A 47 -25.92 -21.92 20.23
C THR A 47 -27.28 -21.79 20.88
N ALA A 48 -27.98 -20.66 20.74
CA ALA A 48 -29.31 -20.49 21.32
C ALA A 48 -30.33 -21.46 20.71
N ASN A 49 -30.17 -21.81 19.43
CA ASN A 49 -31.12 -22.64 18.69
C ASN A 49 -30.49 -23.83 17.94
N GLY A 50 -29.15 -23.99 17.94
CA GLY A 50 -28.49 -25.10 17.25
C GLY A 50 -28.46 -24.94 15.73
N MET A 51 -28.33 -23.70 15.24
CA MET A 51 -28.42 -23.36 13.82
C MET A 51 -27.43 -24.18 12.94
N ASN A 52 -27.90 -24.61 11.76
CA ASN A 52 -27.16 -25.36 10.75
C ASN A 52 -26.55 -26.68 11.25
N GLY A 53 -27.23 -27.35 12.19
CA GLY A 53 -26.74 -28.62 12.77
C GLY A 53 -25.53 -28.44 13.71
N ASN A 54 -25.18 -27.21 14.06
CA ASN A 54 -24.16 -26.92 15.07
C ASN A 54 -24.75 -27.06 16.49
N ARG A 55 -23.87 -27.01 17.49
CA ARG A 55 -24.23 -27.17 18.92
C ARG A 55 -25.43 -26.31 19.32
N LYS A 56 -26.39 -26.93 20.02
CA LYS A 56 -27.44 -26.27 20.80
C LYS A 56 -27.04 -26.21 22.27
N GLY A 57 -27.27 -25.06 22.92
CA GLY A 57 -26.94 -24.81 24.32
C GLY A 57 -25.53 -24.26 24.56
N ALA A 58 -25.35 -23.60 25.69
CA ALA A 58 -24.10 -22.96 26.07
C ALA A 58 -22.92 -23.94 26.11
N LEU A 59 -21.73 -23.44 25.77
CA LEU A 59 -20.47 -24.16 25.83
C LEU A 59 -19.88 -24.02 27.24
N ARG A 60 -19.79 -25.12 27.98
CA ARG A 60 -19.21 -25.15 29.33
C ARG A 60 -17.71 -24.83 29.28
N ALA A 61 -17.16 -24.38 30.40
CA ALA A 61 -15.73 -24.21 30.59
C ALA A 61 -14.96 -25.47 30.16
N LYS A 62 -13.83 -25.26 29.49
CA LYS A 62 -12.96 -26.31 28.95
C LYS A 62 -13.61 -27.24 27.91
N ALA A 63 -14.78 -26.90 27.38
CA ALA A 63 -15.41 -27.62 26.29
C ALA A 63 -15.15 -26.97 24.92
N ALA A 64 -15.20 -27.79 23.87
CA ALA A 64 -15.07 -27.37 22.48
C ALA A 64 -16.34 -27.70 21.68
N SER A 65 -16.58 -26.91 20.62
CA SER A 65 -17.61 -27.15 19.61
C SER A 65 -17.02 -26.93 18.23
N THR A 66 -17.26 -27.84 17.30
CA THR A 66 -16.93 -27.62 15.89
C THR A 66 -18.01 -26.77 15.22
N VAL A 67 -17.60 -25.90 14.31
CA VAL A 67 -18.46 -25.12 13.43
C VAL A 67 -18.17 -25.55 11.98
N SER A 68 -19.22 -25.92 11.25
CA SER A 68 -19.14 -26.27 9.83
C SER A 68 -19.56 -25.11 8.94
N LEU A 69 -18.76 -24.82 7.91
CA LEU A 69 -19.03 -23.82 6.87
C LEU A 69 -19.34 -24.47 5.51
N ALA A 70 -19.55 -25.79 5.50
CA ALA A 70 -19.82 -26.56 4.29
C ALA A 70 -21.02 -26.01 3.50
N GLY A 71 -20.93 -26.07 2.17
CA GLY A 71 -21.97 -25.59 1.25
C GLY A 71 -21.95 -24.09 0.98
N ARG A 72 -21.12 -23.30 1.69
CA ARG A 72 -20.94 -21.85 1.43
C ARG A 72 -19.48 -21.42 1.37
N VAL A 73 -18.59 -22.16 2.01
CA VAL A 73 -17.14 -21.95 1.94
C VAL A 73 -16.50 -23.20 1.33
N PRO A 74 -15.60 -23.06 0.33
CA PRO A 74 -14.90 -24.19 -0.26
C PRO A 74 -14.12 -25.00 0.78
N SER A 75 -14.09 -26.33 0.62
CA SER A 75 -13.38 -27.24 1.54
C SER A 75 -11.88 -26.97 1.63
N GLY A 76 -11.29 -26.45 0.54
CA GLY A 76 -9.88 -26.05 0.44
C GLY A 76 -9.56 -24.61 0.87
N ALA A 77 -10.54 -23.83 1.35
CA ALA A 77 -10.27 -22.49 1.87
C ALA A 77 -9.31 -22.56 3.08
N ALA A 78 -8.34 -21.66 3.14
CA ALA A 78 -7.32 -21.66 4.20
C ALA A 78 -7.81 -21.02 5.49
N ALA A 79 -8.64 -19.98 5.40
CA ALA A 79 -9.17 -19.26 6.55
C ALA A 79 -10.55 -18.65 6.25
N ALA A 80 -11.35 -18.43 7.29
CA ALA A 80 -12.59 -17.65 7.23
C ALA A 80 -12.42 -16.34 7.99
N VAL A 81 -13.04 -15.27 7.50
CA VAL A 81 -13.21 -14.03 8.25
C VAL A 81 -14.58 -14.06 8.91
N VAL A 82 -14.59 -14.02 10.24
CA VAL A 82 -15.80 -14.18 11.04
C VAL A 82 -15.99 -13.03 12.03
N SER A 83 -17.24 -12.69 12.31
CA SER A 83 -17.61 -12.02 13.54
C SER A 83 -18.03 -13.06 14.57
N LEU A 84 -17.35 -13.08 15.71
CA LEU A 84 -17.60 -14.00 16.81
C LEU A 84 -18.21 -13.23 17.98
N SER A 85 -19.39 -13.64 18.43
CA SER A 85 -20.01 -13.09 19.64
C SER A 85 -20.08 -14.15 20.75
N ALA A 86 -19.63 -13.80 21.95
CA ALA A 86 -19.94 -14.55 23.17
C ALA A 86 -21.26 -14.02 23.74
N THR A 87 -22.22 -14.91 23.98
CA THR A 87 -23.58 -14.55 24.41
C THR A 87 -23.93 -15.19 25.75
N VAL A 88 -24.61 -14.43 26.60
CA VAL A 88 -25.06 -14.84 27.94
C VAL A 88 -23.98 -15.59 28.76
N PRO A 89 -22.72 -15.12 28.81
CA PRO A 89 -21.70 -15.77 29.63
C PRO A 89 -22.05 -15.69 31.12
N THR A 90 -21.73 -16.75 31.87
CA THR A 90 -22.03 -16.84 33.31
C THR A 90 -20.88 -16.37 34.20
N THR A 91 -19.66 -16.34 33.67
CA THR A 91 -18.41 -16.01 34.37
C THR A 91 -17.48 -15.22 33.43
N ASN A 92 -16.39 -14.67 33.96
CA ASN A 92 -15.32 -14.12 33.12
C ASN A 92 -14.61 -15.25 32.37
N GLY A 93 -14.32 -15.06 31.09
CA GLY A 93 -13.71 -16.12 30.30
C GLY A 93 -13.20 -15.67 28.93
N ALA A 94 -12.89 -16.64 28.09
CA ALA A 94 -12.46 -16.39 26.72
C ALA A 94 -12.95 -17.50 25.78
N LEU A 95 -13.19 -17.13 24.52
CA LEU A 95 -13.34 -18.06 23.42
C LEU A 95 -12.03 -18.07 22.60
N THR A 96 -11.59 -19.27 22.24
CA THR A 96 -10.45 -19.50 21.34
C THR A 96 -10.96 -20.20 20.08
N THR A 97 -10.56 -19.71 18.91
CA THR A 97 -10.85 -20.34 17.63
C THR A 97 -9.60 -20.93 17.00
N TYR A 98 -9.71 -22.08 16.35
CA TYR A 98 -8.59 -22.75 15.68
C TYR A 98 -9.08 -23.76 14.64
N ALA A 99 -8.20 -24.14 13.71
CA ALA A 99 -8.51 -25.10 12.66
C ALA A 99 -9.05 -26.42 13.22
N TYR A 100 -9.99 -27.02 12.50
CA TYR A 100 -10.53 -28.33 12.86
C TYR A 100 -9.43 -29.40 12.87
N GLY A 101 -9.36 -30.16 13.96
CA GLY A 101 -8.34 -31.20 14.18
C GLY A 101 -6.99 -30.70 14.72
N ALA A 102 -6.78 -29.38 14.84
CA ALA A 102 -5.56 -28.84 15.44
C ALA A 102 -5.59 -28.92 16.98
N LYS A 103 -4.41 -28.86 17.60
CA LYS A 103 -4.27 -28.73 19.07
C LYS A 103 -4.80 -27.37 19.52
N THR A 104 -5.46 -27.34 20.68
CA THR A 104 -5.97 -26.09 21.27
C THR A 104 -4.82 -25.10 21.50
N PRO A 105 -4.85 -23.90 20.90
CA PRO A 105 -3.84 -22.89 21.14
C PRO A 105 -3.87 -22.33 22.56
N SER A 106 -2.76 -21.77 23.02
CA SER A 106 -2.69 -20.99 24.27
C SER A 106 -3.23 -19.55 24.12
N THR A 107 -3.63 -19.16 22.91
CA THR A 107 -4.14 -17.83 22.53
C THR A 107 -5.64 -17.66 22.82
N TRP A 108 -6.12 -16.42 22.76
CA TRP A 108 -7.54 -16.09 22.86
C TRP A 108 -8.00 -15.34 21.61
N THR A 109 -9.22 -15.62 21.16
CA THR A 109 -9.85 -14.84 20.09
C THR A 109 -10.70 -13.72 20.70
N LEU A 110 -11.54 -14.04 21.68
CA LEU A 110 -12.46 -13.08 22.31
C LEU A 110 -12.46 -13.23 23.83
N ARG A 111 -12.21 -12.14 24.56
CA ARG A 111 -12.47 -12.06 26.01
C ARG A 111 -13.91 -11.66 26.25
N TYR A 112 -14.53 -12.22 27.30
CA TYR A 112 -15.89 -11.88 27.69
C TYR A 112 -16.06 -11.77 29.20
N ARG A 113 -17.13 -11.08 29.59
CA ARG A 113 -17.56 -10.86 30.98
C ARG A 113 -18.99 -11.33 31.18
N PRO A 114 -19.37 -11.74 32.40
CA PRO A 114 -20.70 -12.27 32.66
C PRO A 114 -21.80 -11.28 32.27
N LYS A 115 -22.90 -11.80 31.71
CA LYS A 115 -24.13 -11.07 31.34
C LYS A 115 -23.99 -10.03 30.21
N VAL A 116 -22.79 -9.84 29.65
CA VAL A 116 -22.54 -8.91 28.54
C VAL A 116 -22.29 -9.69 27.26
N THR A 117 -22.85 -9.22 26.15
CA THR A 117 -22.48 -9.74 24.83
C THR A 117 -21.22 -9.05 24.36
N SER A 118 -20.13 -9.80 24.22
CA SER A 118 -18.87 -9.33 23.63
C SER A 118 -18.79 -9.80 22.18
N THR A 119 -18.22 -9.00 21.28
CA THR A 119 -18.07 -9.35 19.86
C THR A 119 -16.71 -8.89 19.37
N THR A 120 -16.06 -9.67 18.51
CA THR A 120 -14.83 -9.29 17.79
C THR A 120 -14.87 -9.86 16.36
N THR A 121 -14.03 -9.33 15.49
CA THR A 121 -13.70 -9.97 14.20
C THR A 121 -12.49 -10.89 14.39
N ALA A 122 -12.42 -11.98 13.63
CA ALA A 122 -11.24 -12.85 13.60
C ALA A 122 -11.02 -13.46 12.20
N ILE A 123 -9.75 -13.68 11.87
CA ILE A 123 -9.31 -14.52 10.75
C ILE A 123 -9.02 -15.90 11.31
N VAL A 124 -9.88 -16.86 11.03
CA VAL A 124 -9.85 -18.20 11.64
C VAL A 124 -9.36 -19.23 10.63
N PRO A 125 -8.23 -19.91 10.89
CA PRO A 125 -7.75 -21.01 10.06
C PRO A 125 -8.80 -22.11 9.92
N LEU A 126 -8.92 -22.68 8.72
CA LEU A 126 -9.88 -23.73 8.39
C LEU A 126 -9.16 -25.04 8.08
N SER A 127 -9.86 -26.14 8.34
CA SER A 127 -9.54 -27.47 7.81
C SER A 127 -10.83 -28.12 7.35
N LYS A 128 -10.91 -28.48 6.06
CA LYS A 128 -12.12 -29.04 5.42
C LYS A 128 -13.36 -28.15 5.62
N ALA A 129 -13.22 -26.83 5.44
CA ALA A 129 -14.24 -25.82 5.72
C ALA A 129 -14.83 -25.86 7.15
N ARG A 130 -14.04 -26.31 8.14
CA ARG A 130 -14.43 -26.39 9.54
C ARG A 130 -13.38 -25.73 10.44
N PHE A 131 -13.83 -25.22 11.57
CA PHE A 131 -12.99 -24.77 12.67
C PHE A 131 -13.64 -25.11 14.02
N THR A 132 -12.88 -24.97 15.09
CA THR A 132 -13.31 -25.27 16.46
C THR A 132 -13.41 -23.98 17.27
N VAL A 133 -14.48 -23.83 18.05
CA VAL A 133 -14.65 -22.83 19.10
C VAL A 133 -14.47 -23.53 20.44
N TYR A 134 -13.51 -23.08 21.24
CA TYR A 134 -13.21 -23.60 22.57
C TYR A 134 -13.47 -22.55 23.64
N ASN A 135 -14.15 -22.95 24.72
CA ASN A 135 -14.32 -22.09 25.88
C ASN A 135 -13.14 -22.29 26.84
N ALA A 136 -12.22 -21.33 26.86
CA ALA A 136 -11.01 -21.38 27.66
C ALA A 136 -11.21 -21.01 29.14
N ALA A 137 -12.43 -20.64 29.55
CA ALA A 137 -12.75 -20.33 30.94
C ALA A 137 -12.39 -21.48 31.90
N SER A 138 -12.05 -21.13 33.14
CA SER A 138 -11.83 -22.10 34.23
C SER A 138 -13.13 -22.68 34.77
N SER A 139 -14.22 -21.92 34.73
CA SER A 139 -15.55 -22.33 35.20
C SER A 139 -16.66 -21.60 34.42
N GLY A 140 -17.92 -22.05 34.60
CA GLY A 140 -19.08 -21.44 33.96
C GLY A 140 -19.32 -21.87 32.52
N SER A 141 -20.07 -21.06 31.77
CA SER A 141 -20.41 -21.33 30.36
C SER A 141 -20.67 -20.04 29.59
N ALA A 142 -20.61 -20.13 28.26
CA ALA A 142 -21.00 -19.07 27.36
C ALA A 142 -21.68 -19.66 26.11
N GLY A 143 -22.75 -19.04 25.63
CA GLY A 143 -23.23 -19.25 24.28
C GLY A 143 -22.34 -18.53 23.26
N PHE A 144 -22.45 -18.86 21.98
CA PHE A 144 -21.78 -18.13 20.92
C PHE A 144 -22.61 -18.02 19.64
N VAL A 145 -22.28 -16.99 18.87
CA VAL A 145 -22.78 -16.76 17.51
C VAL A 145 -21.58 -16.56 16.59
N VAL A 146 -21.63 -17.15 15.40
CA VAL A 146 -20.62 -16.98 14.34
C VAL A 146 -21.32 -16.48 13.09
N ASP A 147 -20.94 -15.28 12.66
CA ASP A 147 -21.33 -14.71 11.37
C ASP A 147 -20.10 -14.70 10.44
N VAL A 148 -20.24 -15.19 9.20
CA VAL A 148 -19.14 -15.30 8.22
C VAL A 148 -19.32 -14.23 7.16
N VAL A 149 -18.25 -13.49 6.84
CA VAL A 149 -18.27 -12.38 5.88
C VAL A 149 -17.38 -12.60 4.65
N GLY A 150 -16.49 -13.59 4.70
CA GLY A 150 -15.64 -14.00 3.58
C GLY A 150 -14.67 -15.09 3.98
N TYR A 151 -13.85 -15.51 3.03
CA TYR A 151 -12.83 -16.53 3.24
C TYR A 151 -11.59 -16.24 2.38
N TYR A 152 -10.46 -16.83 2.75
CA TYR A 152 -9.24 -16.82 1.97
C TYR A 152 -9.07 -18.15 1.23
N GLY A 153 -8.61 -18.08 -0.03
CA GLY A 153 -8.26 -19.24 -0.85
C GLY A 153 -7.21 -20.13 -0.21
N SER A 154 -7.00 -21.32 -0.78
CA SER A 154 -5.96 -22.25 -0.31
C SER A 154 -4.60 -21.57 -0.29
N LEU A 155 -3.68 -22.04 0.55
CA LEU A 155 -2.30 -21.58 0.48
C LEU A 155 -1.52 -22.53 -0.42
N SER A 156 -1.21 -22.10 -1.64
CA SER A 156 -0.04 -22.63 -2.35
C SER A 156 1.16 -21.79 -1.96
N SER A 157 2.36 -22.26 -2.25
CA SER A 157 3.62 -21.52 -2.15
C SER A 157 3.67 -20.36 -3.16
N SER A 158 2.71 -19.45 -3.11
CA SER A 158 2.63 -18.24 -3.93
C SER A 158 3.46 -17.13 -3.31
N SER A 159 4.38 -16.57 -4.07
CA SER A 159 5.25 -15.44 -3.72
C SER A 159 4.59 -14.06 -3.92
N GLY A 160 3.27 -14.01 -4.14
CA GLY A 160 2.54 -12.77 -4.40
C GLY A 160 2.42 -11.88 -3.16
N SER A 161 2.48 -10.56 -3.37
CA SER A 161 2.29 -9.54 -2.34
C SER A 161 0.81 -9.29 -2.04
N GLY A 162 0.47 -9.02 -0.79
CA GLY A 162 -0.87 -8.89 -0.23
C GLY A 162 -1.54 -10.23 0.10
N LEU A 163 -0.87 -11.35 -0.12
CA LEU A 163 -1.45 -12.67 0.09
C LEU A 163 -1.39 -13.08 1.56
N LEU A 164 -2.44 -13.77 2.03
CA LEU A 164 -2.48 -14.33 3.37
C LEU A 164 -1.43 -15.43 3.52
N THR A 165 -0.67 -15.39 4.61
CA THR A 165 0.08 -16.52 5.16
C THR A 165 -0.70 -17.08 6.35
N SER A 166 -1.11 -18.35 6.28
CA SER A 166 -1.81 -19.01 7.41
C SER A 166 -0.82 -19.20 8.55
N LEU A 167 -1.25 -18.75 9.72
CA LEU A 167 -0.51 -18.93 10.96
C LEU A 167 -1.35 -19.78 11.92
N ALA A 168 -0.69 -20.66 12.65
CA ALA A 168 -1.23 -21.05 13.95
C ALA A 168 -1.12 -19.83 14.86
N ALA A 169 -2.23 -19.40 15.47
CA ALA A 169 -2.23 -18.21 16.30
C ALA A 169 -1.15 -18.29 17.39
N LYS A 170 -0.31 -17.25 17.50
CA LYS A 170 0.85 -17.22 18.38
C LYS A 170 0.80 -16.03 19.34
N ARG A 171 0.93 -16.30 20.64
CA ARG A 171 1.10 -15.26 21.65
C ARG A 171 2.49 -14.65 21.56
N ILE A 172 2.56 -13.35 21.27
CA ILE A 172 3.81 -12.59 21.19
C ILE A 172 4.02 -11.65 22.38
N VAL A 173 2.96 -11.35 23.13
CA VAL A 173 3.04 -10.64 24.42
C VAL A 173 2.22 -11.37 25.47
N ALA A 174 2.86 -11.69 26.60
CA ALA A 174 2.24 -12.41 27.71
C ALA A 174 1.23 -11.55 28.46
N ALA A 175 0.11 -12.14 28.89
CA ALA A 175 -1.00 -11.46 29.57
C ALA A 175 -0.64 -10.76 30.89
N SER A 176 0.51 -11.07 31.48
CA SER A 176 1.06 -10.40 32.67
C SER A 176 1.83 -9.12 32.35
N THR A 177 1.98 -8.76 31.06
CA THR A 177 2.80 -7.62 30.65
C THR A 177 2.08 -6.32 30.96
N ALA A 178 2.53 -5.60 31.99
CA ALA A 178 2.06 -4.26 32.28
C ALA A 178 2.63 -3.24 31.27
N LEU A 179 1.79 -2.32 30.80
CA LEU A 179 2.17 -1.14 30.02
C LEU A 179 1.60 0.10 30.72
N ALA A 180 2.50 0.92 31.28
CA ALA A 180 2.13 2.12 32.01
C ALA A 180 1.42 3.15 31.13
N ALA A 181 0.68 4.06 31.75
CA ALA A 181 -0.02 5.13 31.06
C ALA A 181 0.96 6.02 30.26
N GLY A 182 0.63 6.33 29.00
CA GLY A 182 1.48 7.14 28.12
C GLY A 182 2.73 6.44 27.60
N SER A 183 3.03 5.21 28.04
CA SER A 183 4.20 4.46 27.59
C SER A 183 3.96 3.69 26.30
N THR A 184 5.06 3.38 25.61
CA THR A 184 5.06 2.52 24.42
C THR A 184 5.87 1.24 24.65
N ARG A 185 5.63 0.24 23.82
CA ARG A 185 6.41 -1.00 23.78
C ARG A 185 6.60 -1.45 22.34
N VAL A 186 7.84 -1.70 21.95
CA VAL A 186 8.16 -2.35 20.67
C VAL A 186 8.00 -3.86 20.83
N VAL A 187 7.39 -4.51 19.84
CA VAL A 187 7.04 -5.93 19.87
C VAL A 187 7.45 -6.57 18.53
N GLN A 188 8.12 -7.71 18.60
CA GLN A 188 8.44 -8.51 17.43
C GLN A 188 7.27 -9.41 17.06
N THR A 189 6.81 -9.34 15.81
CA THR A 189 5.67 -10.14 15.33
C THR A 189 6.10 -11.48 14.74
N GLY A 190 7.34 -11.56 14.26
CA GLY A 190 7.88 -12.71 13.54
C GLY A 190 7.57 -12.72 12.03
N HIS A 191 6.92 -11.68 11.51
CA HIS A 191 6.55 -11.56 10.10
C HIS A 191 6.83 -10.14 9.59
N VAL A 192 7.25 -10.02 8.33
CA VAL A 192 7.42 -8.74 7.62
C VAL A 192 6.21 -8.51 6.70
N GLY A 193 5.72 -7.28 6.65
CA GLY A 193 4.57 -6.86 5.84
C GLY A 193 3.45 -6.34 6.73
N THR A 194 2.25 -6.88 6.58
CA THR A 194 1.10 -6.53 7.44
C THR A 194 0.69 -7.72 8.29
N VAL A 195 0.40 -7.49 9.57
CA VAL A 195 -0.07 -8.54 10.49
C VAL A 195 -1.46 -8.22 11.03
N ALA A 196 -2.27 -9.26 11.19
CA ALA A 196 -3.52 -9.22 11.93
C ALA A 196 -3.25 -9.72 13.36
N ILE A 197 -3.49 -8.86 14.35
CA ILE A 197 -3.16 -9.06 15.75
C ILE A 197 -4.44 -8.94 16.57
N GLN A 198 -4.77 -9.96 17.36
CA GLN A 198 -5.76 -9.83 18.42
C GLN A 198 -5.10 -9.09 19.60
N VAL A 199 -5.68 -7.94 19.93
CA VAL A 199 -5.20 -7.08 21.02
C VAL A 199 -6.10 -7.25 22.23
N HIS A 200 -5.55 -7.67 23.35
CA HIS A 200 -6.30 -7.83 24.59
C HIS A 200 -5.86 -6.79 25.63
N ALA A 201 -6.81 -5.95 26.07
CA ALA A 201 -6.63 -5.05 27.21
C ALA A 201 -7.20 -5.72 28.47
N LEU A 202 -6.33 -5.98 29.44
CA LEU A 202 -6.61 -6.74 30.65
C LEU A 202 -6.38 -5.88 31.89
N SER A 203 -7.06 -6.25 32.98
CA SER A 203 -6.93 -5.60 34.29
C SER A 203 -7.05 -4.07 34.23
N THR A 204 -7.93 -3.56 33.38
CA THR A 204 -8.10 -2.12 33.16
C THR A 204 -8.89 -1.51 34.31
N THR A 205 -8.35 -0.46 34.93
CA THR A 205 -9.00 0.23 36.06
C THR A 205 -9.66 1.54 35.66
N ARG A 206 -9.35 2.05 34.46
CA ARG A 206 -9.98 3.20 33.83
C ARG A 206 -10.26 2.90 32.37
N ALA A 207 -11.21 3.63 31.79
CA ALA A 207 -11.40 3.60 30.36
C ALA A 207 -10.17 4.21 29.65
N GLY A 208 -9.84 3.69 28.47
CA GLY A 208 -8.65 4.06 27.72
C GLY A 208 -8.61 3.42 26.34
N SER A 209 -7.48 3.58 25.66
CA SER A 209 -7.24 2.95 24.37
C SER A 209 -5.78 2.53 24.20
N LEU A 210 -5.57 1.54 23.33
CA LEU A 210 -4.25 1.11 22.88
C LEU A 210 -4.16 1.33 21.37
N SER A 211 -3.01 1.76 20.87
CA SER A 211 -2.72 1.83 19.44
C SER A 211 -1.59 0.87 19.09
N VAL A 212 -1.77 0.08 18.03
CA VAL A 212 -0.74 -0.78 17.45
C VAL A 212 -0.41 -0.24 16.07
N TYR A 213 0.86 0.07 15.82
CA TYR A 213 1.30 0.75 14.60
C TYR A 213 2.74 0.39 14.24
N ARG A 214 3.16 0.74 13.03
CA ARG A 214 4.52 0.48 12.53
C ARG A 214 5.56 1.14 13.43
N THR A 215 6.60 0.40 13.80
CA THR A 215 7.74 0.96 14.55
C THR A 215 8.44 2.05 13.73
N GLY A 216 8.80 3.16 14.38
CA GLY A 216 9.33 4.37 13.73
C GLY A 216 8.26 5.26 13.09
N GLY A 217 7.00 4.84 13.03
CA GLY A 217 5.89 5.69 12.58
C GLY A 217 5.34 6.62 13.66
N SER A 218 4.51 7.58 13.25
CA SER A 218 3.76 8.41 14.19
C SER A 218 2.60 7.62 14.83
N VAL A 219 2.25 7.95 16.08
CA VAL A 219 1.15 7.29 16.79
C VAL A 219 -0.17 7.62 16.10
N PRO A 220 -0.96 6.63 15.62
CA PRO A 220 -2.25 6.90 15.00
C PRO A 220 -3.13 7.70 15.94
N ALA A 221 -3.85 8.71 15.42
CA ALA A 221 -4.71 9.58 16.22
C ALA A 221 -5.81 8.83 17.00
N GLN A 222 -6.03 7.55 16.68
CA GLN A 222 -7.10 6.71 17.20
C GLN A 222 -6.54 5.40 17.73
N GLY A 223 -7.23 4.85 18.73
CA GLY A 223 -6.90 3.55 19.29
C GLY A 223 -7.22 2.44 18.30
N SER A 224 -6.36 1.43 18.24
CA SER A 224 -6.70 0.14 17.63
C SER A 224 -7.76 -0.61 18.45
N ILE A 225 -7.77 -0.40 19.77
CA ILE A 225 -8.80 -0.90 20.69
C ILE A 225 -9.13 0.16 21.74
N TYR A 226 -10.41 0.27 22.08
CA TYR A 226 -10.88 1.03 23.23
C TYR A 226 -11.43 0.07 24.28
N HIS A 227 -11.16 0.38 25.54
CA HIS A 227 -11.57 -0.43 26.66
C HIS A 227 -12.20 0.44 27.74
N GLY A 228 -13.21 -0.09 28.42
CA GLY A 228 -13.68 0.40 29.71
C GLY A 228 -12.98 -0.30 30.87
N VAL A 229 -13.58 -0.24 32.06
CA VAL A 229 -13.06 -0.90 33.28
C VAL A 229 -13.28 -2.41 33.22
N GLY A 230 -12.32 -3.19 33.71
CA GLY A 230 -12.39 -4.63 33.88
C GLY A 230 -11.81 -5.46 32.73
N ASN A 231 -11.92 -6.77 32.85
CA ASN A 231 -11.49 -7.70 31.80
C ASN A 231 -12.50 -7.73 30.64
N GLY A 232 -12.17 -8.31 29.48
CA GLY A 232 -13.19 -8.55 28.43
C GLY A 232 -13.07 -7.68 27.18
N TRP A 233 -11.93 -7.05 26.94
CA TRP A 233 -11.69 -6.22 25.77
C TRP A 233 -10.74 -6.96 24.83
N SER A 234 -11.20 -7.25 23.62
CA SER A 234 -10.43 -7.96 22.60
C SER A 234 -10.90 -7.49 21.24
N GLU A 235 -9.99 -7.00 20.43
CA GLU A 235 -10.30 -6.51 19.10
C GLU A 235 -9.17 -6.88 18.14
N LEU A 236 -9.56 -7.20 16.91
CA LEU A 236 -8.62 -7.39 15.82
C LEU A 236 -8.06 -6.04 15.40
N ALA A 237 -6.74 -5.96 15.27
CA ALA A 237 -6.03 -4.83 14.70
C ALA A 237 -5.20 -5.30 13.50
N PHE A 238 -5.12 -4.45 12.48
CA PHE A 238 -4.16 -4.61 11.38
C PHE A 238 -3.04 -3.61 11.58
N ALA A 239 -1.80 -4.08 11.54
CA ALA A 239 -0.62 -3.23 11.69
C ALA A 239 0.43 -3.61 10.65
N ARG A 240 0.97 -2.60 9.97
CA ARG A 240 2.18 -2.76 9.16
C ARG A 240 3.39 -2.88 10.08
N THR A 241 4.31 -3.76 9.73
CA THR A 241 5.58 -3.91 10.45
C THR A 241 6.64 -2.99 9.86
N ASP A 242 7.72 -2.77 10.60
CA ASP A 242 8.96 -2.28 9.98
C ASP A 242 9.63 -3.38 9.14
N ALA A 243 10.76 -3.06 8.51
CA ALA A 243 11.52 -4.00 7.68
C ALA A 243 12.03 -5.24 8.44
N THR A 244 12.04 -5.18 9.78
CA THR A 244 12.48 -6.28 10.67
C THR A 244 11.32 -7.07 11.29
N GLY A 245 10.08 -6.69 10.98
CA GLY A 245 8.88 -7.37 11.49
C GLY A 245 8.35 -6.83 12.83
N ARG A 246 8.75 -5.61 13.24
CA ARG A 246 8.34 -5.02 14.52
C ARG A 246 7.16 -4.07 14.39
N VAL A 247 6.36 -4.00 15.46
CA VAL A 247 5.31 -3.00 15.68
C VAL A 247 5.50 -2.32 17.04
N THR A 248 4.96 -1.12 17.19
CA THR A 248 4.90 -0.40 18.46
C THR A 248 3.46 -0.40 18.99
N VAL A 249 3.32 -0.70 20.28
CA VAL A 249 2.07 -0.60 21.03
C VAL A 249 2.16 0.60 21.96
N ALA A 250 1.21 1.54 21.87
CA ALA A 250 1.12 2.68 22.77
C ALA A 250 -0.09 2.55 23.70
N ASN A 251 0.11 2.77 24.99
CA ASN A 251 -1.00 2.98 25.93
C ASN A 251 -1.37 4.47 25.95
N ARG A 252 -2.50 4.79 25.32
CA ARG A 252 -3.04 6.17 25.25
C ARG A 252 -3.98 6.48 26.41
N GLY A 253 -4.16 5.55 27.34
CA GLY A 253 -4.98 5.70 28.53
C GLY A 253 -4.28 6.44 29.68
N LYS A 254 -5.05 6.68 30.75
CA LYS A 254 -4.58 7.34 31.99
C LYS A 254 -4.27 6.35 33.12
N SER A 255 -4.19 5.06 32.82
CA SER A 255 -3.86 4.00 33.77
C SER A 255 -3.04 2.90 33.10
N THR A 256 -2.29 2.16 33.91
CA THR A 256 -1.61 0.94 33.44
C THR A 256 -2.62 -0.07 32.90
N VAL A 257 -2.25 -0.73 31.81
CA VAL A 257 -3.02 -1.82 31.20
C VAL A 257 -2.14 -3.06 31.15
N HIS A 258 -2.72 -4.24 31.41
CA HIS A 258 -2.03 -5.49 31.13
C HIS A 258 -2.36 -5.94 29.71
N LEU A 259 -1.33 -6.15 28.90
CA LEU A 259 -1.44 -6.45 27.47
C LEU A 259 -1.30 -7.95 27.23
N ALA A 260 -2.13 -8.51 26.35
CA ALA A 260 -1.76 -9.71 25.59
C ALA A 260 -1.94 -9.43 24.10
N LEU A 261 -0.99 -9.91 23.28
CA LEU A 261 -1.05 -9.82 21.83
C LEU A 261 -0.87 -11.20 21.23
N ASP A 262 -1.82 -11.58 20.38
CA ASP A 262 -1.82 -12.86 19.69
C ASP A 262 -1.85 -12.58 18.16
N VAL A 263 -0.82 -12.98 17.42
CA VAL A 263 -0.77 -12.86 15.95
C VAL A 263 -1.56 -14.02 15.35
N GLU A 264 -2.58 -13.73 14.55
CA GLU A 264 -3.44 -14.75 13.93
C GLU A 264 -3.26 -14.88 12.41
N ALA A 265 -2.73 -13.84 11.74
CA ALA A 265 -2.45 -13.85 10.31
C ALA A 265 -1.34 -12.86 9.94
N ALA A 266 -0.64 -13.15 8.84
CA ALA A 266 0.30 -12.24 8.20
C ALA A 266 -0.02 -12.11 6.71
N PHE A 267 0.33 -10.98 6.12
CA PHE A 267 0.18 -10.66 4.70
C PHE A 267 1.53 -10.20 4.17
N THR A 268 1.94 -10.78 3.05
CA THR A 268 3.23 -10.53 2.42
C THR A 268 3.27 -9.14 1.79
N GLY A 269 4.37 -8.40 1.96
CA GLY A 269 4.58 -7.12 1.27
C GLY A 269 3.54 -6.03 1.57
N ASP A 270 3.72 -4.89 0.92
CA ASP A 270 2.99 -3.65 1.20
C ASP A 270 2.27 -3.10 -0.04
N SER A 271 2.41 -3.81 -1.17
CA SER A 271 1.98 -3.41 -2.51
C SER A 271 1.47 -4.64 -3.25
N THR A 272 0.16 -4.90 -3.25
CA THR A 272 -0.42 -6.15 -3.78
C THR A 272 -0.56 -6.20 -5.31
N THR A 273 -0.02 -7.19 -6.01
CA THR A 273 -0.19 -7.28 -7.48
C THR A 273 -1.40 -8.10 -7.92
N VAL A 274 -2.18 -8.62 -6.97
CA VAL A 274 -3.19 -9.66 -7.23
C VAL A 274 -4.56 -9.27 -6.71
N ALA A 275 -5.60 -9.67 -7.44
CA ALA A 275 -7.00 -9.54 -7.04
C ALA A 275 -7.24 -10.26 -5.71
N GLY A 276 -7.98 -9.60 -4.81
CA GLY A 276 -8.26 -10.14 -3.48
C GLY A 276 -7.04 -10.18 -2.54
N GLY A 277 -5.87 -9.69 -2.94
CA GLY A 277 -4.76 -9.43 -2.03
C GLY A 277 -5.01 -8.19 -1.16
N LEU A 278 -4.51 -8.19 0.08
CA LEU A 278 -4.63 -7.04 0.96
C LEU A 278 -3.64 -5.94 0.54
N GLN A 279 -4.17 -4.82 0.04
CA GLN A 279 -3.45 -3.56 0.03
C GLN A 279 -3.62 -2.90 1.39
N ALA A 280 -2.65 -3.10 2.28
CA ALA A 280 -2.63 -2.37 3.54
C ALA A 280 -2.44 -0.87 3.28
N LEU A 281 -2.90 -0.02 4.18
CA LEU A 281 -2.76 1.44 4.15
C LEU A 281 -2.32 1.93 5.53
N ALA A 282 -1.72 3.11 5.59
CA ALA A 282 -1.64 3.81 6.87
C ALA A 282 -3.07 4.15 7.33
N PRO A 283 -3.42 4.01 8.62
CA PRO A 283 -4.76 4.34 9.10
C PRO A 283 -5.14 5.78 8.74
N GLN A 284 -6.30 5.96 8.12
CA GLN A 284 -6.79 7.28 7.69
C GLN A 284 -8.27 7.43 7.98
N ARG A 285 -8.66 8.59 8.49
CA ARG A 285 -10.03 8.88 8.88
C ARG A 285 -10.87 9.33 7.69
N VAL A 286 -11.98 8.63 7.44
CA VAL A 286 -12.99 9.02 6.42
C VAL A 286 -14.28 9.55 7.03
N VAL A 287 -14.58 9.21 8.29
CA VAL A 287 -15.72 9.77 9.02
C VAL A 287 -15.29 10.16 10.43
N SER A 288 -15.56 11.41 10.80
CA SER A 288 -15.30 11.94 12.14
C SER A 288 -16.60 12.27 12.87
N ALA A 289 -16.85 11.59 13.99
CA ALA A 289 -17.93 11.88 14.95
C ALA A 289 -19.34 12.07 14.33
N ARG A 290 -19.69 11.27 13.31
CA ARG A 290 -20.99 11.40 12.65
C ARG A 290 -22.10 10.86 13.54
N SER A 291 -23.17 11.63 13.72
CA SER A 291 -24.36 11.19 14.46
C SER A 291 -25.14 10.13 13.68
N VAL A 292 -25.42 8.98 14.28
CA VAL A 292 -26.28 7.94 13.69
C VAL A 292 -27.43 7.67 14.66
N GLY A 293 -28.64 8.08 14.26
CA GLY A 293 -29.86 7.88 15.05
C GLY A 293 -30.25 6.40 15.21
N ALA A 294 -31.15 6.12 16.15
CA ALA A 294 -31.66 4.78 16.39
C ALA A 294 -32.27 4.17 15.12
N GLY A 295 -31.89 2.94 14.78
CA GLY A 295 -32.36 2.23 13.58
C GLY A 295 -31.86 2.81 12.25
N LYS A 296 -31.13 3.94 12.25
CA LYS A 296 -30.70 4.64 11.04
C LYS A 296 -29.42 4.03 10.46
N VAL A 297 -29.24 4.28 9.17
CA VAL A 297 -28.08 3.88 8.39
C VAL A 297 -27.30 5.12 8.00
N SER A 298 -25.98 5.08 8.12
CA SER A 298 -25.06 6.08 7.58
C SER A 298 -24.25 5.47 6.44
N ALA A 299 -24.43 6.00 5.23
CA ALA A 299 -23.57 5.66 4.10
C ALA A 299 -22.20 6.34 4.24
N VAL A 300 -21.14 5.61 3.89
CA VAL A 300 -19.75 6.07 3.95
C VAL A 300 -19.09 5.79 2.61
N THR A 301 -18.63 6.86 1.95
CA THR A 301 -17.84 6.76 0.73
C THR A 301 -16.38 6.50 1.09
N LEU A 302 -15.81 5.45 0.50
CA LEU A 302 -14.43 5.03 0.67
C LEU A 302 -13.60 5.28 -0.59
N ALA A 303 -14.20 5.10 -1.78
CA ALA A 303 -13.54 5.32 -3.05
C ALA A 303 -12.88 6.71 -3.12
N GLY A 304 -11.63 6.74 -3.58
CA GLY A 304 -10.82 7.96 -3.69
C GLY A 304 -10.38 8.59 -2.37
N HIS A 305 -10.74 7.99 -1.23
CA HIS A 305 -10.29 8.46 0.09
C HIS A 305 -9.16 7.58 0.60
N ALA A 306 -8.19 8.18 1.30
CA ALA A 306 -7.15 7.45 2.01
C ALA A 306 -6.29 6.50 1.14
N GLY A 307 -6.22 6.69 -0.17
CA GLY A 307 -5.50 5.81 -1.10
C GLY A 307 -6.31 4.59 -1.57
N ILE A 308 -7.61 4.52 -1.24
CA ILE A 308 -8.51 3.53 -1.84
C ILE A 308 -8.81 3.94 -3.29
N ALA A 309 -8.62 3.00 -4.22
CA ALA A 309 -8.93 3.21 -5.62
C ALA A 309 -10.41 3.61 -5.83
N ARG A 310 -10.67 4.47 -6.81
CA ARG A 310 -12.03 4.94 -7.14
C ARG A 310 -12.91 3.83 -7.69
N THR A 311 -12.31 2.88 -8.37
CA THR A 311 -12.95 1.70 -8.95
C THR A 311 -12.15 0.44 -8.62
N LYS A 312 -12.66 -0.74 -9.01
CA LYS A 312 -11.97 -2.03 -8.88
C LYS A 312 -11.60 -2.42 -7.44
N VAL A 313 -12.47 -2.10 -6.49
CA VAL A 313 -12.36 -2.50 -5.08
C VAL A 313 -13.50 -3.45 -4.74
N THR A 314 -13.18 -4.65 -4.24
CA THR A 314 -14.19 -5.65 -3.82
C THR A 314 -14.57 -5.53 -2.36
N ALA A 315 -13.60 -5.20 -1.50
CA ALA A 315 -13.77 -5.07 -0.07
C ALA A 315 -12.78 -4.06 0.52
N ALA A 316 -13.13 -3.51 1.68
CA ALA A 316 -12.28 -2.62 2.46
C ALA A 316 -12.04 -3.18 3.86
N VAL A 317 -10.85 -2.92 4.39
CA VAL A 317 -10.52 -3.15 5.80
C VAL A 317 -10.75 -1.83 6.53
N VAL A 318 -11.75 -1.78 7.40
CA VAL A 318 -12.12 -0.55 8.12
C VAL A 318 -12.14 -0.79 9.62
N ALA A 319 -11.68 0.19 10.39
CA ALA A 319 -11.96 0.29 11.81
C ALA A 319 -13.20 1.16 12.00
N VAL A 320 -14.23 0.62 12.65
CA VAL A 320 -15.44 1.36 13.02
C VAL A 320 -15.44 1.55 14.52
N THR A 321 -15.38 2.81 14.97
CA THR A 321 -15.48 3.18 16.39
C THR A 321 -16.83 3.84 16.64
N VAL A 322 -17.53 3.40 17.68
CA VAL A 322 -18.73 4.06 18.20
C VAL A 322 -18.42 4.75 19.52
N ALA A 323 -19.01 5.91 19.76
CA ALA A 323 -18.92 6.67 21.00
C ALA A 323 -20.25 7.34 21.33
N ALA A 324 -20.35 7.94 22.52
CA ALA A 324 -21.56 8.63 22.99
C ALA A 324 -22.84 7.79 22.76
N THR A 325 -22.74 6.49 23.06
CA THR A 325 -23.78 5.49 22.81
C THR A 325 -24.92 5.69 23.80
N ALA A 326 -26.06 6.23 23.36
CA ALA A 326 -27.14 6.63 24.27
C ALA A 326 -27.85 5.45 24.94
N LYS A 327 -27.84 4.27 24.31
CA LYS A 327 -28.46 3.02 24.80
C LYS A 327 -27.60 1.83 24.39
N THR A 328 -27.60 0.76 25.19
CA THR A 328 -27.01 -0.54 24.83
C THR A 328 -27.54 -1.05 23.50
N GLY A 329 -26.67 -1.59 22.65
CA GLY A 329 -27.06 -2.13 21.36
C GLY A 329 -25.87 -2.61 20.53
N ALA A 330 -25.98 -2.49 19.21
CA ALA A 330 -24.96 -2.92 18.28
C ALA A 330 -24.94 -2.04 17.03
N VAL A 331 -23.85 -2.14 16.27
CA VAL A 331 -23.78 -1.69 14.88
C VAL A 331 -23.57 -2.85 13.92
N VAL A 332 -24.07 -2.67 12.71
CA VAL A 332 -23.86 -3.56 11.56
C VAL A 332 -23.13 -2.78 10.49
N VAL A 333 -22.02 -3.32 10.00
CA VAL A 333 -21.24 -2.73 8.91
C VAL A 333 -21.37 -3.65 7.70
N GLY A 334 -21.71 -3.11 6.54
CA GLY A 334 -21.98 -3.90 5.34
C GLY A 334 -21.94 -3.07 4.06
N ALA A 335 -22.01 -3.75 2.91
CA ALA A 335 -22.26 -3.08 1.65
C ALA A 335 -23.64 -2.37 1.66
N PRO A 336 -23.82 -1.32 0.85
CA PRO A 336 -25.11 -0.67 0.64
C PRO A 336 -26.28 -1.65 0.49
N GLY A 337 -27.35 -1.44 1.27
CA GLY A 337 -28.55 -2.29 1.26
C GLY A 337 -28.38 -3.68 1.90
N ARG A 338 -27.20 -4.04 2.42
CA ARG A 338 -26.91 -5.36 3.02
C ARG A 338 -26.83 -5.35 4.55
N THR A 339 -27.09 -4.21 5.20
CA THR A 339 -27.02 -4.05 6.67
C THR A 339 -28.25 -4.59 7.44
N GLY A 340 -29.18 -5.25 6.74
CA GLY A 340 -30.39 -5.87 7.32
C GLY A 340 -30.24 -7.33 7.77
N SER A 341 -29.10 -7.98 7.52
CA SER A 341 -28.87 -9.44 7.66
C SER A 341 -28.92 -10.00 9.10
N GLY A 342 -29.09 -9.14 10.12
CA GLY A 342 -29.09 -9.54 11.53
C GLY A 342 -27.71 -9.93 12.09
N THR A 343 -26.64 -9.82 11.30
CA THR A 343 -25.25 -9.94 11.76
C THR A 343 -24.89 -8.76 12.65
N ARG A 344 -24.04 -8.96 13.65
CA ARG A 344 -23.56 -7.88 14.54
C ARG A 344 -22.08 -7.71 14.34
N THR A 345 -21.64 -6.51 13.95
CA THR A 345 -20.22 -6.22 13.79
C THR A 345 -19.59 -5.84 15.13
N LEU A 346 -20.31 -5.05 15.93
CA LEU A 346 -19.85 -4.55 17.22
C LEU A 346 -21.03 -4.44 18.18
N SER A 347 -20.89 -4.96 19.40
CA SER A 347 -21.90 -4.87 20.47
C SER A 347 -21.38 -3.96 21.59
N PHE A 348 -22.20 -3.04 22.06
CA PHE A 348 -21.82 -2.02 23.05
C PHE A 348 -22.89 -1.81 24.12
N GLU A 349 -22.47 -1.33 25.28
CA GLU A 349 -23.35 -0.82 26.34
C GLU A 349 -23.51 0.70 26.24
N ALA A 350 -24.53 1.24 26.90
CA ALA A 350 -24.73 2.69 26.98
C ALA A 350 -23.52 3.41 27.61
N GLY A 351 -23.13 4.54 27.03
CA GLY A 351 -22.01 5.37 27.46
C GLY A 351 -20.62 4.84 27.07
N GLN A 352 -20.52 3.67 26.44
CA GLN A 352 -19.24 3.12 26.01
C GLN A 352 -18.73 3.75 24.72
N SER A 353 -17.40 3.80 24.61
CA SER A 353 -16.67 3.99 23.36
C SER A 353 -15.87 2.73 23.05
N LEU A 354 -16.11 2.13 21.89
CA LEU A 354 -15.50 0.88 21.45
C LEU A 354 -15.38 0.86 19.92
N GLY A 355 -14.41 0.11 19.40
CA GLY A 355 -14.24 -0.03 17.97
C GLY A 355 -13.74 -1.41 17.58
N VAL A 356 -13.97 -1.77 16.32
CA VAL A 356 -13.61 -3.07 15.74
C VAL A 356 -13.04 -2.87 14.33
N ALA A 357 -12.01 -3.64 13.98
CA ALA A 357 -11.58 -3.77 12.58
C ALA A 357 -12.40 -4.87 11.89
N VAL A 358 -12.89 -4.60 10.68
CA VAL A 358 -13.69 -5.54 9.90
C VAL A 358 -13.31 -5.45 8.42
N ILE A 359 -13.31 -6.61 7.74
CA ILE A 359 -13.24 -6.68 6.29
C ILE A 359 -14.69 -6.68 5.77
N VAL A 360 -15.06 -5.65 5.03
CA VAL A 360 -16.43 -5.41 4.58
C VAL A 360 -16.49 -5.32 3.05
N PRO A 361 -17.45 -6.00 2.40
CA PRO A 361 -17.68 -5.82 0.97
C PRO A 361 -18.04 -4.38 0.64
N VAL A 362 -17.51 -3.88 -0.47
CA VAL A 362 -17.76 -2.53 -0.97
C VAL A 362 -18.67 -2.62 -2.19
N SER A 363 -19.65 -1.72 -2.30
CA SER A 363 -20.44 -1.56 -3.53
C SER A 363 -20.38 -0.10 -3.96
N SER A 364 -20.02 0.13 -5.22
CA SER A 364 -19.87 1.49 -5.78
C SER A 364 -18.99 2.40 -4.91
N GLY A 365 -17.90 1.85 -4.37
CA GLY A 365 -16.97 2.59 -3.52
C GLY A 365 -17.52 2.95 -2.12
N ARG A 366 -18.64 2.37 -1.69
CA ARG A 366 -19.31 2.71 -0.43
C ARG A 366 -19.53 1.51 0.50
N ILE A 367 -19.64 1.82 1.78
CA ILE A 367 -20.15 0.94 2.85
C ILE A 367 -21.28 1.64 3.60
N GLU A 368 -21.98 0.91 4.44
CA GLU A 368 -23.00 1.41 5.36
C GLU A 368 -22.68 1.01 6.80
N VAL A 369 -22.91 1.95 7.72
CA VAL A 369 -22.92 1.70 9.17
C VAL A 369 -24.35 1.87 9.67
N ARG A 370 -24.97 0.78 10.10
CA ARG A 370 -26.32 0.78 10.67
C ARG A 370 -26.27 0.71 12.19
N ASN A 371 -26.94 1.65 12.84
CA ASN A 371 -27.19 1.60 14.28
C ASN A 371 -28.44 0.78 14.57
N VAL A 372 -28.29 -0.39 15.19
CA VAL A 372 -29.42 -1.27 15.56
C VAL A 372 -29.80 -1.15 17.04
N SER A 373 -29.28 -0.15 17.75
CA SER A 373 -29.72 0.21 19.09
C SER A 373 -30.99 1.07 19.06
N LYS A 374 -31.60 1.25 20.24
CA LYS A 374 -32.74 2.14 20.47
C LYS A 374 -32.33 3.59 20.78
N GLY A 375 -31.04 3.92 20.72
CA GLY A 375 -30.50 5.25 21.01
C GLY A 375 -29.62 5.78 19.87
N SER A 376 -29.24 7.04 19.92
CA SER A 376 -28.22 7.60 19.00
C SER A 376 -26.81 7.20 19.42
N LEU A 377 -25.88 7.27 18.48
CA LEU A 377 -24.44 7.15 18.72
C LEU A 377 -23.65 8.09 17.81
N LYS A 378 -22.36 8.26 18.10
CA LYS A 378 -21.37 8.86 17.21
C LYS A 378 -20.53 7.77 16.58
N ALA A 379 -20.43 7.77 15.25
CA ALA A 379 -19.63 6.82 14.49
C ALA A 379 -18.37 7.50 13.92
N TYR A 380 -17.27 6.79 13.98
CA TYR A 380 -16.01 7.09 13.32
C TYR A 380 -15.65 5.92 12.43
N VAL A 381 -15.08 6.22 11.26
CA VAL A 381 -14.61 5.20 10.33
C VAL A 381 -13.22 5.58 9.87
N ASP A 382 -12.30 4.65 10.09
CA ASP A 382 -10.92 4.74 9.64
C ASP A 382 -10.66 3.60 8.64
N VAL A 383 -10.01 3.91 7.52
CA VAL A 383 -9.58 2.95 6.50
C VAL A 383 -8.21 2.42 6.88
N LEU A 384 -8.06 1.10 6.85
CA LEU A 384 -6.80 0.38 7.15
C LEU A 384 -6.21 -0.30 5.91
N GLY A 385 -7.02 -0.49 4.86
CA GLY A 385 -6.62 -1.18 3.64
C GLY A 385 -7.82 -1.49 2.74
N TYR A 386 -7.55 -2.09 1.59
CA TYR A 386 -8.59 -2.57 0.67
C TYR A 386 -8.11 -3.77 -0.15
N LEU A 387 -9.05 -4.40 -0.84
CA LEU A 387 -8.83 -5.58 -1.67
C LEU A 387 -9.24 -5.27 -3.11
N PRO A 388 -8.29 -5.30 -4.07
CA PRO A 388 -8.59 -4.99 -5.46
C PRO A 388 -9.38 -6.12 -6.11
N SER A 389 -10.09 -5.82 -7.19
CA SER A 389 -10.87 -6.80 -7.96
C SER A 389 -10.12 -7.37 -9.16
N ASN A 390 -8.94 -6.84 -9.48
CA ASN A 390 -8.15 -7.22 -10.63
C ASN A 390 -6.68 -7.41 -10.25
N ASP A 391 -6.03 -8.30 -10.96
CA ASP A 391 -4.59 -8.38 -10.96
C ASP A 391 -4.01 -7.13 -11.64
N LEU A 392 -2.81 -6.74 -11.21
CA LEU A 392 -1.96 -5.83 -11.96
C LEU A 392 -0.85 -6.65 -12.61
N ALA A 393 -0.96 -6.85 -13.91
CA ALA A 393 0.12 -7.44 -14.69
C ALA A 393 1.32 -6.48 -14.67
N PRO A 394 2.50 -6.92 -14.20
CA PRO A 394 3.68 -6.08 -14.22
C PRO A 394 4.06 -5.78 -15.69
N PRO A 395 4.43 -4.54 -16.00
CA PRO A 395 4.90 -4.17 -17.33
C PRO A 395 6.33 -4.71 -17.55
N ALA A 396 6.85 -4.56 -18.77
CA ALA A 396 8.27 -4.74 -19.02
C ALA A 396 9.09 -3.74 -18.18
N SER A 397 10.19 -4.24 -17.62
CA SER A 397 11.14 -3.43 -16.85
C SER A 397 12.23 -2.89 -17.75
N ASN A 398 12.63 -1.64 -17.51
CA ASN A 398 13.77 -0.98 -18.14
C ASN A 398 14.90 -0.74 -17.12
N PRO A 399 16.16 -0.61 -17.56
CA PRO A 399 17.30 -0.35 -16.67
C PRO A 399 17.41 1.12 -16.25
N ALA A 400 17.91 1.33 -15.03
CA ALA A 400 18.53 2.56 -14.57
C ALA A 400 19.92 2.25 -14.00
N ARG A 401 20.91 3.13 -14.20
CA ARG A 401 22.29 2.92 -13.77
C ARG A 401 22.84 4.17 -13.09
N TYR A 402 23.59 4.00 -12.00
CA TYR A 402 24.51 5.05 -11.56
C TYR A 402 25.86 4.83 -12.25
N LEU A 403 26.36 5.83 -12.97
CA LEU A 403 27.64 5.73 -13.66
C LEU A 403 28.79 5.96 -12.67
N SER A 404 29.09 4.96 -11.84
CA SER A 404 30.14 5.03 -10.81
C SER A 404 31.43 4.29 -11.18
N ASN A 405 31.43 3.56 -12.29
CA ASN A 405 32.54 2.73 -12.79
C ASN A 405 33.41 3.43 -13.85
N LEU A 406 33.17 4.71 -14.11
CA LEU A 406 33.99 5.51 -15.03
C LEU A 406 35.16 6.15 -14.27
N THR A 407 36.26 6.36 -14.97
CA THR A 407 37.49 6.93 -14.41
C THR A 407 37.84 8.26 -15.05
N GLU A 408 38.39 9.20 -14.26
CA GLU A 408 38.86 10.50 -14.75
C GLU A 408 40.23 10.39 -15.43
N THR A 409 40.43 11.17 -16.50
CA THR A 409 41.70 11.21 -17.22
C THR A 409 42.65 12.23 -16.60
N GLY A 410 43.87 11.81 -16.25
CA GLY A 410 44.95 12.74 -15.89
C GLY A 410 44.94 13.31 -14.46
N ALA A 411 44.34 12.63 -13.47
CA ALA A 411 44.44 13.06 -12.07
C ALA A 411 45.90 13.15 -11.60
N ALA A 412 46.27 14.28 -10.99
CA ALA A 412 47.61 14.48 -10.44
C ALA A 412 47.89 13.44 -9.34
N GLY A 413 48.74 12.46 -9.65
CA GLY A 413 49.12 11.36 -8.75
C GLY A 413 48.43 10.02 -9.01
N ALA A 414 47.64 9.88 -10.08
CA ALA A 414 47.15 8.56 -10.49
C ALA A 414 48.31 7.63 -10.90
N PRO A 415 48.28 6.33 -10.53
CA PRO A 415 49.20 5.34 -11.07
C PRO A 415 49.16 5.36 -12.61
N SER A 416 50.24 4.93 -13.28
CA SER A 416 50.37 4.89 -14.75
C SER A 416 49.41 3.92 -15.48
N THR A 417 48.33 3.52 -14.81
CA THR A 417 47.18 2.76 -15.29
C THR A 417 45.90 3.61 -15.29
N ALA A 418 46.00 4.94 -15.18
CA ALA A 418 44.86 5.83 -15.43
C ALA A 418 44.28 5.49 -16.80
N ALA A 419 43.02 5.05 -16.82
CA ALA A 419 42.38 4.49 -17.99
C ALA A 419 42.42 5.47 -19.17
N ASP A 420 42.74 4.93 -20.34
CA ASP A 420 42.50 5.60 -21.63
C ASP A 420 40.99 5.92 -21.73
N PRO A 421 40.57 7.12 -22.19
CA PRO A 421 39.15 7.39 -22.50
C PRO A 421 38.45 6.27 -23.28
N SER A 422 39.19 5.51 -24.10
CA SER A 422 38.69 4.31 -24.78
C SER A 422 38.12 3.22 -23.85
N GLU A 423 38.57 3.14 -22.59
CA GLU A 423 38.09 2.16 -21.60
C GLU A 423 36.71 2.53 -21.05
N ASN A 424 36.45 3.81 -20.77
CA ASN A 424 35.12 4.29 -20.36
C ASN A 424 34.08 4.05 -21.48
N ARG A 425 34.45 4.39 -22.72
CA ARG A 425 33.60 4.15 -23.90
C ARG A 425 33.32 2.67 -24.12
N SER A 426 34.34 1.80 -23.98
CA SER A 426 34.19 0.35 -24.08
C SER A 426 33.29 -0.23 -22.98
N THR A 427 33.43 0.27 -21.76
CA THR A 427 32.62 -0.11 -20.60
C THR A 427 31.14 0.17 -20.87
N LEU A 428 30.81 1.41 -21.23
CA LEU A 428 29.44 1.79 -21.51
C LEU A 428 28.89 1.13 -22.79
N ARG A 429 29.71 0.86 -23.81
CA ARG A 429 29.30 0.04 -24.96
C ARG A 429 28.83 -1.35 -24.55
N THR A 430 29.55 -1.98 -23.61
CA THR A 430 29.16 -3.28 -23.07
C THR A 430 27.82 -3.20 -22.36
N GLU A 431 27.62 -2.18 -21.53
CA GLU A 431 26.34 -1.96 -20.82
C GLU A 431 25.18 -1.70 -21.78
N GLY A 432 25.37 -0.86 -22.79
CA GLY A 432 24.36 -0.57 -23.82
C GLY A 432 23.98 -1.82 -24.62
N CYS A 433 24.97 -2.66 -24.96
CA CYS A 433 24.71 -3.94 -25.62
C CYS A 433 23.93 -4.91 -24.73
N VAL A 434 24.24 -4.98 -23.44
CA VAL A 434 23.52 -5.82 -22.47
C VAL A 434 22.07 -5.35 -22.35
N ASP A 435 21.84 -4.05 -22.22
CA ASP A 435 20.50 -3.48 -22.08
C ASP A 435 19.67 -3.66 -23.35
N ALA A 436 20.27 -3.48 -24.53
CA ALA A 436 19.62 -3.76 -25.81
C ALA A 436 19.25 -5.23 -26.00
N LYS A 437 20.15 -6.17 -25.63
CA LYS A 437 19.86 -7.62 -25.64
C LYS A 437 18.73 -8.00 -24.68
N ALA A 438 18.60 -7.28 -23.58
CA ALA A 438 17.49 -7.42 -22.65
C ALA A 438 16.17 -6.83 -23.17
N GLY A 439 16.18 -6.18 -24.35
CA GLY A 439 15.01 -5.57 -24.97
C GLY A 439 14.60 -4.24 -24.34
N ALA A 440 15.55 -3.49 -23.77
CA ALA A 440 15.28 -2.18 -23.21
C ALA A 440 14.67 -1.26 -24.28
N THR A 441 13.56 -0.61 -23.96
CA THR A 441 12.95 0.46 -24.76
C THR A 441 13.20 1.83 -24.14
N PHE A 442 13.81 1.85 -22.96
CA PHE A 442 14.24 3.04 -22.25
C PHE A 442 15.39 2.70 -21.33
N ALA A 443 16.32 3.64 -21.15
CA ALA A 443 17.37 3.53 -20.16
C ALA A 443 17.53 4.88 -19.45
N LEU A 444 17.71 4.85 -18.14
CA LEU A 444 18.15 6.01 -17.36
C LEU A 444 19.63 5.83 -16.99
N LEU A 445 20.47 6.74 -17.44
CA LEU A 445 21.88 6.81 -17.05
C LEU A 445 22.03 7.97 -16.08
N ASP A 446 22.04 7.69 -14.78
CA ASP A 446 22.23 8.68 -13.73
C ASP A 446 23.72 8.85 -13.45
N VAL A 447 24.27 10.00 -13.83
CA VAL A 447 25.72 10.17 -13.92
C VAL A 447 26.32 10.63 -12.59
N GLY A 448 25.55 11.34 -11.76
CA GLY A 448 26.05 12.04 -10.58
C GLY A 448 25.79 13.53 -10.65
N THR A 449 26.65 14.36 -10.05
CA THR A 449 26.32 15.76 -9.75
C THR A 449 27.20 16.81 -10.41
N GLN A 450 26.58 17.87 -10.94
CA GLN A 450 27.26 19.09 -11.36
C GLN A 450 27.83 19.91 -10.16
N SER A 451 27.80 19.42 -8.91
CA SER A 451 28.51 19.99 -7.74
C SER A 451 28.53 19.08 -6.49
N TYR A 452 29.67 18.97 -5.78
CA TYR A 452 29.70 18.42 -4.40
C TYR A 452 30.99 18.75 -3.60
N ARG A 453 31.38 20.04 -3.43
CA ARG A 453 32.50 20.52 -2.53
C ARG A 453 33.91 20.82 -3.14
N SER A 454 33.98 21.30 -4.41
CA SER A 454 35.15 21.81 -5.23
C SER A 454 35.73 20.82 -6.28
N ARG A 455 36.16 21.16 -7.51
CA ARG A 455 36.00 22.34 -8.42
C ARG A 455 34.95 22.00 -9.51
N LEU A 456 33.81 22.68 -9.52
CA LEU A 456 33.02 22.83 -10.74
C LEU A 456 32.65 24.31 -10.81
N SER A 457 32.94 24.93 -11.94
CA SER A 457 32.74 26.36 -12.18
C SER A 457 32.35 26.56 -13.63
N THR A 458 31.98 27.79 -13.98
CA THR A 458 31.79 28.16 -15.38
C THR A 458 33.08 28.06 -16.21
N ALA A 459 34.26 27.99 -15.58
CA ALA A 459 35.56 27.82 -16.24
C ALA A 459 36.00 26.34 -16.35
N GLU A 460 35.54 25.48 -15.44
CA GLU A 460 35.81 24.04 -15.41
C GLU A 460 34.48 23.28 -15.23
N PRO A 461 33.62 23.22 -16.27
CA PRO A 461 32.35 22.53 -16.19
C PRO A 461 32.52 21.00 -16.34
N GLY A 462 31.59 20.24 -15.77
CA GLY A 462 31.69 18.78 -15.72
C GLY A 462 30.69 18.16 -14.75
N VAL A 463 30.94 16.89 -14.40
CA VAL A 463 30.14 16.10 -13.47
C VAL A 463 31.06 15.36 -12.50
N ALA A 464 30.68 15.33 -11.23
CA ALA A 464 31.24 14.42 -10.24
C ALA A 464 30.43 13.13 -10.24
N LEU A 465 31.08 12.00 -10.44
CA LEU A 465 30.39 10.72 -10.55
C LEU A 465 29.80 10.29 -9.20
N ALA A 466 28.54 9.84 -9.24
CA ALA A 466 27.84 9.33 -8.06
C ALA A 466 28.62 8.16 -7.43
N ASN A 467 28.66 8.09 -6.10
CA ASN A 467 29.18 6.94 -5.34
C ASN A 467 30.63 6.52 -5.64
N SER A 468 31.44 7.38 -6.25
CA SER A 468 32.87 7.12 -6.51
C SER A 468 33.77 7.55 -5.33
N SER A 469 34.79 6.75 -5.01
CA SER A 469 35.77 7.04 -3.94
C SER A 469 37.21 6.66 -4.39
N PRO A 470 38.14 7.63 -4.52
CA PRO A 470 37.91 9.08 -4.43
C PRO A 470 36.95 9.55 -5.52
N THR A 471 36.24 10.65 -5.26
CA THR A 471 35.25 11.19 -6.22
C THR A 471 35.90 11.50 -7.56
N GLN A 472 35.50 10.77 -8.59
CA GLN A 472 35.95 10.95 -9.97
C GLN A 472 35.21 12.13 -10.60
N ARG A 473 35.92 12.93 -11.40
CA ARG A 473 35.35 14.08 -12.12
C ARG A 473 35.58 13.95 -13.61
N LEU A 474 34.49 13.94 -14.36
CA LEU A 474 34.54 13.97 -15.83
C LEU A 474 34.19 15.36 -16.32
N THR A 475 34.94 15.84 -17.29
CA THR A 475 34.51 16.91 -18.19
C THR A 475 33.27 16.44 -18.97
N TYR A 476 32.50 17.38 -19.53
CA TYR A 476 31.37 17.00 -20.39
C TYR A 476 31.82 16.25 -21.65
N ALA A 477 33.01 16.54 -22.18
CA ALA A 477 33.53 15.82 -23.35
C ALA A 477 33.83 14.35 -23.03
N GLU A 478 34.48 14.06 -21.89
CA GLU A 478 34.75 12.68 -21.44
C GLU A 478 33.44 11.93 -21.14
N LEU A 479 32.46 12.58 -20.53
CA LEU A 479 31.15 11.98 -20.31
C LEU A 479 30.44 11.67 -21.63
N VAL A 480 30.44 12.61 -22.58
CA VAL A 480 29.81 12.41 -23.89
C VAL A 480 30.46 11.24 -24.60
N ASP A 481 31.79 11.18 -24.68
CA ASP A 481 32.50 10.06 -25.32
C ASP A 481 32.15 8.70 -24.68
N ALA A 482 32.08 8.64 -23.36
CA ALA A 482 31.65 7.45 -22.66
C ALA A 482 30.22 7.05 -23.06
N VAL A 483 29.27 7.99 -22.99
CA VAL A 483 27.84 7.72 -23.29
C VAL A 483 27.62 7.41 -24.76
N GLU A 484 28.39 7.98 -25.69
CA GLU A 484 28.40 7.55 -27.09
C GLU A 484 28.73 6.06 -27.22
N GLY A 485 29.63 5.54 -26.38
CA GLY A 485 29.87 4.10 -26.24
C GLY A 485 28.58 3.33 -25.92
N TYR A 486 27.81 3.78 -24.92
CA TYR A 486 26.49 3.20 -24.60
C TYR A 486 25.57 3.19 -25.81
N LEU A 487 25.44 4.32 -26.50
CA LEU A 487 24.61 4.46 -27.70
C LEU A 487 25.07 3.52 -28.81
N ASP A 488 26.38 3.33 -29.00
CA ASP A 488 26.93 2.38 -29.96
C ASP A 488 26.56 0.93 -29.61
N GLY A 489 26.59 0.58 -28.32
CA GLY A 489 26.19 -0.73 -27.82
C GLY A 489 24.70 -1.00 -28.08
N VAL A 490 23.86 0.02 -27.93
CA VAL A 490 22.43 -0.06 -28.24
C VAL A 490 22.17 -0.13 -29.76
N ALA A 491 22.96 0.58 -30.57
CA ALA A 491 22.81 0.60 -32.03
C ALA A 491 23.38 -0.64 -32.72
N ASP A 492 24.25 -1.40 -32.04
CA ASP A 492 24.87 -2.60 -32.58
C ASP A 492 23.79 -3.62 -32.99
N GLY A 493 23.71 -3.95 -34.28
CA GLY A 493 22.72 -4.88 -34.82
C GLY A 493 22.83 -6.30 -34.27
N THR A 494 23.97 -6.67 -33.66
CA THR A 494 24.13 -7.95 -32.94
C THR A 494 23.60 -7.89 -31.50
N CYS A 495 23.47 -6.69 -30.93
CA CYS A 495 22.92 -6.46 -29.60
C CYS A 495 21.42 -6.14 -29.66
N ASN A 496 21.00 -5.25 -30.55
CA ASN A 496 19.61 -4.89 -30.81
C ASN A 496 19.07 -5.56 -32.07
N ALA A 497 19.15 -6.89 -32.12
CA ALA A 497 18.70 -7.67 -33.27
C ALA A 497 17.20 -7.47 -33.60
N ALA A 498 16.41 -7.05 -32.61
CA ALA A 498 14.99 -6.75 -32.77
C ALA A 498 14.72 -5.35 -33.38
N GLY A 499 15.74 -4.49 -33.49
CA GLY A 499 15.59 -3.11 -33.95
C GLY A 499 14.66 -2.28 -33.06
N ALA A 500 14.63 -2.57 -31.76
CA ALA A 500 13.77 -1.86 -30.82
C ALA A 500 14.19 -0.39 -30.72
N ALA A 501 13.20 0.51 -30.72
CA ALA A 501 13.46 1.92 -30.43
C ALA A 501 13.74 2.10 -28.94
N VAL A 502 14.87 2.73 -28.62
CA VAL A 502 15.33 2.95 -27.24
C VAL A 502 15.44 4.43 -26.97
N ARG A 503 14.79 4.88 -25.90
CA ARG A 503 14.95 6.25 -25.40
C ARG A 503 15.93 6.28 -24.23
N VAL A 504 17.08 6.91 -24.40
CA VAL A 504 18.11 7.03 -23.37
C VAL A 504 17.98 8.39 -22.69
N ALA A 505 17.69 8.40 -21.40
CA ALA A 505 17.65 9.60 -20.58
C ALA A 505 18.96 9.72 -19.80
N VAL A 506 19.70 10.80 -20.00
CA VAL A 506 20.97 11.06 -19.30
C VAL A 506 20.72 12.05 -18.17
N GLY A 507 20.80 11.54 -16.94
CA GLY A 507 20.47 12.23 -15.71
C GLY A 507 21.67 12.79 -14.98
N THR A 508 21.46 13.88 -14.27
CA THR A 508 22.37 14.38 -13.24
C THR A 508 21.55 14.79 -12.02
N ASN A 509 22.05 14.47 -10.83
CA ASN A 509 21.63 15.12 -9.60
C ASN A 509 22.23 16.54 -9.60
N ASN A 510 21.45 17.53 -9.21
CA ASN A 510 21.86 18.93 -9.19
C ASN A 510 22.18 19.44 -7.78
N SER A 511 22.28 18.53 -6.81
CA SER A 511 22.90 18.70 -5.49
C SER A 511 24.16 19.55 -5.50
N GLY A 512 24.40 20.30 -4.42
CA GLY A 512 25.60 21.11 -4.24
C GLY A 512 25.34 22.45 -3.56
N ASN A 513 26.40 23.19 -3.25
CA ASN A 513 26.28 24.52 -2.65
C ASN A 513 25.98 25.58 -3.73
N PHE A 514 24.74 26.05 -3.79
CA PHE A 514 24.28 27.05 -4.77
C PHE A 514 24.56 28.49 -4.35
N SER A 515 24.93 28.73 -3.08
CA SER A 515 25.04 30.09 -2.53
C SER A 515 26.26 30.34 -1.65
N ASP A 516 27.36 29.59 -1.82
CA ASP A 516 28.61 30.00 -1.18
C ASP A 516 29.07 31.34 -1.78
N THR A 517 28.83 32.42 -1.04
CA THR A 517 29.41 33.74 -1.29
C THR A 517 30.64 33.99 -0.41
N SER A 518 31.03 33.03 0.42
CA SER A 518 32.17 33.14 1.34
C SER A 518 33.49 32.73 0.69
N ASP A 519 33.46 31.86 -0.32
CA ASP A 519 34.59 31.64 -1.23
C ASP A 519 34.66 32.75 -2.29
N LYS A 520 35.50 33.76 -2.02
CA LYS A 520 35.76 34.89 -2.94
C LYS A 520 36.59 34.50 -4.17
N THR A 521 37.03 33.24 -4.30
CA THR A 521 37.90 32.77 -5.39
C THR A 521 37.19 31.91 -6.44
N ASN A 522 35.97 31.45 -6.19
CA ASN A 522 35.17 30.68 -7.15
C ASN A 522 33.71 31.18 -7.22
N PRO A 523 33.44 32.22 -8.02
CA PRO A 523 32.11 32.81 -8.10
C PRO A 523 31.14 31.93 -8.90
N ARG A 524 30.16 31.34 -8.20
CA ARG A 524 28.82 30.92 -8.68
C ARG A 524 28.77 30.10 -9.99
N TYR A 525 28.47 28.80 -9.86
CA TYR A 525 27.88 28.01 -10.96
C TYR A 525 26.35 27.89 -10.78
N PRO A 526 25.57 28.94 -11.13
CA PRO A 526 24.14 29.01 -10.82
C PRO A 526 23.35 27.96 -11.58
N GLY A 527 22.15 27.64 -11.08
CA GLY A 527 21.22 26.71 -11.74
C GLY A 527 20.99 27.07 -13.21
N THR A 528 20.79 28.36 -13.51
CA THR A 528 20.62 28.85 -14.88
C THR A 528 21.77 28.45 -15.81
N THR A 529 23.04 28.70 -15.44
CA THR A 529 24.16 28.32 -16.30
C THR A 529 24.29 26.81 -16.41
N ARG A 530 24.14 26.06 -15.30
CA ARG A 530 24.23 24.60 -15.29
C ARG A 530 23.21 23.90 -16.17
N GLY A 531 21.95 24.33 -16.13
CA GLY A 531 20.89 23.73 -16.95
C GLY A 531 21.15 23.93 -18.45
N LYS A 532 21.59 25.13 -18.83
CA LYS A 532 22.01 25.43 -20.21
C LYS A 532 23.22 24.57 -20.61
N ASP A 533 24.24 24.55 -19.77
CA ASP A 533 25.49 23.82 -20.04
C ASP A 533 25.26 22.32 -20.14
N TRP A 534 24.36 21.76 -19.32
CA TRP A 534 23.98 20.35 -19.42
C TRP A 534 23.38 20.03 -20.79
N PHE A 535 22.48 20.88 -21.28
CA PHE A 535 21.96 20.71 -22.64
C PHE A 535 23.06 20.87 -23.69
N THR A 536 23.81 21.98 -23.66
CA THR A 536 24.75 22.30 -24.75
C THR A 536 25.99 21.42 -24.77
N GLY A 537 26.48 21.00 -23.60
CA GLY A 537 27.71 20.26 -23.43
C GLY A 537 27.52 18.74 -23.39
N VAL A 538 26.34 18.24 -23.03
CA VAL A 538 26.08 16.80 -22.89
C VAL A 538 24.97 16.34 -23.82
N VAL A 539 23.75 16.84 -23.63
CA VAL A 539 22.56 16.26 -24.28
C VAL A 539 22.53 16.53 -25.78
N LYS A 540 22.84 17.76 -26.20
CA LYS A 540 22.82 18.14 -27.63
C LYS A 540 23.87 17.37 -28.45
N PRO A 541 25.15 17.25 -28.03
CA PRO A 541 26.10 16.37 -28.71
C PRO A 541 25.61 14.93 -28.82
N LEU A 542 25.06 14.36 -27.74
CA LEU A 542 24.53 12.99 -27.76
C LEU A 542 23.32 12.83 -28.70
N GLN A 543 22.44 13.83 -28.78
CA GLN A 543 21.34 13.84 -29.75
C GLN A 543 21.85 13.87 -31.19
N GLN A 544 22.91 14.63 -31.46
CA GLN A 544 23.55 14.69 -32.78
C GLN A 544 24.22 13.36 -33.13
N TYR A 545 24.90 12.74 -32.15
CA TYR A 545 25.51 11.43 -32.31
C TYR A 545 24.48 10.35 -32.59
N ALA A 546 23.41 10.29 -31.77
CA ALA A 546 22.31 9.34 -31.95
C ALA A 546 21.62 9.49 -33.31
N ALA A 547 21.46 10.71 -33.82
CA ALA A 547 20.91 10.94 -35.16
C ALA A 547 21.76 10.30 -36.27
N GLY A 548 23.08 10.22 -36.08
CA GLY A 548 24.01 9.52 -36.98
C GLY A 548 23.89 7.99 -36.93
N LEU A 549 23.41 7.43 -35.82
CA LEU A 549 23.17 5.99 -35.65
C LEU A 549 21.83 5.54 -36.26
N GLY A 550 20.87 6.45 -36.41
CA GLY A 550 19.55 6.21 -37.01
C GLY A 550 18.37 6.39 -36.05
N ALA A 551 17.14 6.29 -36.55
CA ALA A 551 15.89 6.59 -35.83
C ALA A 551 15.50 5.59 -34.71
N THR A 552 16.39 4.66 -34.36
CA THR A 552 16.19 3.66 -33.31
C THR A 552 16.56 4.19 -31.92
N ILE A 553 17.27 5.31 -31.82
CA ILE A 553 17.70 5.87 -30.53
C ILE A 553 17.29 7.33 -30.41
N THR A 554 16.64 7.69 -29.31
CA THR A 554 16.37 9.07 -28.94
C THR A 554 17.05 9.39 -27.61
N VAL A 555 17.65 10.57 -27.50
CA VAL A 555 18.34 11.00 -26.28
C VAL A 555 17.59 12.16 -25.64
N ALA A 556 17.22 11.98 -24.38
CA ALA A 556 16.61 13.01 -23.52
C ALA A 556 17.53 13.32 -22.33
N ALA A 557 17.29 14.43 -21.64
CA ALA A 557 17.86 14.63 -20.31
C ALA A 557 16.99 14.00 -19.23
N ALA A 558 17.60 13.73 -18.08
CA ALA A 558 16.91 13.54 -16.82
C ALA A 558 17.44 14.49 -15.74
N ASN A 559 16.67 14.69 -14.67
CA ASN A 559 17.14 15.37 -13.46
C ASN A 559 16.69 14.65 -12.18
N ASP A 560 17.66 14.43 -11.29
CA ASP A 560 17.44 13.82 -9.98
C ASP A 560 17.31 14.93 -8.93
N ILE A 561 16.21 15.70 -9.00
CA ILE A 561 15.93 16.81 -8.09
C ILE A 561 15.17 16.31 -6.87
N GLU A 562 15.79 16.43 -5.70
CA GLU A 562 15.18 16.07 -4.42
C GLU A 562 15.12 17.27 -3.47
N ASN A 563 14.10 17.32 -2.62
CA ASN A 563 13.96 18.32 -1.56
C ASN A 563 14.63 17.83 -0.27
N ASP A 564 15.93 17.52 -0.31
CA ASP A 564 16.73 17.17 0.86
C ASP A 564 17.53 18.39 1.35
N ALA A 565 17.75 18.51 2.66
CA ALA A 565 18.56 19.55 3.29
C ALA A 565 20.04 19.49 2.87
N THR A 566 20.51 18.30 2.46
CA THR A 566 21.89 18.08 1.99
C THR A 566 22.06 18.37 0.50
N GLU A 567 20.95 18.50 -0.22
CA GLU A 567 20.86 18.75 -1.66
C GLU A 567 20.29 20.19 -1.87
N PHE A 568 20.75 20.93 -2.89
CA PHE A 568 20.26 22.29 -3.22
C PHE A 568 20.42 23.46 -2.23
N ASP A 569 21.08 23.29 -1.08
CA ASP A 569 21.01 24.29 0.00
C ASP A 569 19.53 24.64 0.34
N GLY A 570 18.62 23.68 0.14
CA GLY A 570 17.19 23.77 0.45
C GLY A 570 16.35 24.70 -0.45
N LYS A 571 16.86 25.25 -1.56
CA LYS A 571 16.15 26.32 -2.31
C LYS A 571 15.49 25.88 -3.61
N TYR A 572 14.16 25.81 -3.62
CA TYR A 572 13.33 25.58 -4.82
C TYR A 572 13.72 26.43 -6.05
N GLN A 573 14.03 27.71 -5.85
CA GLN A 573 14.31 28.62 -6.97
C GLN A 573 15.50 28.13 -7.80
N ASN A 574 16.50 27.52 -7.17
CA ASN A 574 17.68 27.01 -7.85
C ASN A 574 17.36 25.81 -8.75
N ALA A 575 16.53 24.89 -8.26
CA ALA A 575 16.03 23.75 -9.02
C ALA A 575 15.22 24.24 -10.23
N LYS A 576 14.33 25.22 -10.00
CA LYS A 576 13.56 25.86 -11.06
C LYS A 576 14.43 26.55 -12.11
N ASP A 577 15.41 27.32 -11.68
CA ASP A 577 16.32 28.04 -12.58
C ASP A 577 17.13 27.09 -13.48
N TRP A 578 17.54 25.94 -12.94
CA TRP A 578 18.20 24.89 -13.70
C TRP A 578 17.26 24.31 -14.77
N GLU A 579 16.06 23.94 -14.35
CA GLU A 579 15.08 23.30 -15.24
C GLU A 579 14.60 24.24 -16.34
N ASP A 580 14.23 25.47 -16.00
CA ASP A 580 13.78 26.50 -16.94
C ASP A 580 14.88 26.78 -17.98
N SER A 581 16.14 26.87 -17.55
CA SER A 581 17.27 27.13 -18.44
C SER A 581 17.56 25.96 -19.37
N TYR A 582 17.53 24.72 -18.86
CA TYR A 582 17.64 23.53 -19.69
C TYR A 582 16.53 23.50 -20.75
N LEU A 583 15.27 23.65 -20.34
CA LEU A 583 14.12 23.59 -21.25
C LEU A 583 14.16 24.72 -22.29
N ALA A 584 14.64 25.90 -21.92
CA ALA A 584 14.82 27.01 -22.85
C ALA A 584 15.91 26.70 -23.89
N ALA A 585 17.05 26.13 -23.47
CA ALA A 585 18.15 25.76 -24.35
C ALA A 585 17.78 24.59 -25.28
N ALA A 586 17.01 23.62 -24.78
CA ALA A 586 16.62 22.42 -25.51
C ALA A 586 15.51 22.65 -26.56
N LYS A 587 14.80 23.78 -26.50
CA LYS A 587 13.60 24.03 -27.32
C LYS A 587 13.89 23.84 -28.82
N GLY A 588 13.10 22.99 -29.47
CA GLY A 588 13.24 22.70 -30.90
C GLY A 588 14.38 21.73 -31.26
N SER A 589 15.01 21.09 -30.27
CA SER A 589 15.89 19.94 -30.50
C SER A 589 15.10 18.66 -30.76
N THR A 590 15.80 17.56 -31.07
CA THR A 590 15.20 16.26 -31.44
C THR A 590 14.30 15.69 -30.36
N ASP A 591 14.72 15.74 -29.10
CA ASP A 591 13.88 15.52 -27.93
C ASP A 591 14.10 16.70 -26.98
N ASP A 592 13.13 17.60 -26.96
CA ASP A 592 13.19 18.80 -26.13
C ASP A 592 12.50 18.60 -24.76
N THR A 593 12.22 17.35 -24.39
CA THR A 593 11.60 17.02 -23.11
C THR A 593 12.64 16.66 -22.04
N LEU A 594 12.20 16.65 -20.79
CA LEU A 594 13.00 16.32 -19.62
C LEU A 594 12.32 15.20 -18.82
N VAL A 595 13.10 14.24 -18.34
CA VAL A 595 12.64 13.21 -17.42
C VAL A 595 12.98 13.60 -15.99
N PHE A 596 11.98 13.97 -15.20
CA PHE A 596 12.14 14.21 -13.77
C PHE A 596 12.20 12.88 -13.03
N ASN A 597 13.35 12.50 -12.49
CA ASN A 597 13.56 11.23 -11.78
C ASN A 597 13.89 11.39 -10.30
N GLY A 598 13.70 12.59 -9.73
CA GLY A 598 13.87 12.85 -8.30
C GLY A 598 12.85 12.16 -7.40
N ALA A 599 13.06 12.22 -6.08
CA ALA A 599 12.09 11.79 -5.08
C ALA A 599 11.29 12.95 -4.47
N ALA A 600 10.01 12.68 -4.16
CA ALA A 600 9.19 13.54 -3.31
C ALA A 600 9.40 13.23 -1.81
N ILE A 601 10.64 12.93 -1.40
CA ILE A 601 10.98 12.59 -0.01
C ILE A 601 10.53 13.72 0.91
N ASP A 602 10.06 13.37 2.11
CA ASP A 602 9.55 14.34 3.09
C ASP A 602 8.41 15.27 2.65
N CYS A 603 7.81 15.04 1.48
CA CYS A 603 6.51 15.59 1.16
C CYS A 603 5.41 14.86 1.96
N PRO A 604 4.18 15.40 2.02
CA PRO A 604 3.09 14.78 2.76
C PRO A 604 2.84 13.33 2.34
N ALA A 605 2.94 12.40 3.28
CA ALA A 605 2.85 10.96 3.04
C ALA A 605 1.46 10.35 3.31
N TYR A 606 0.50 11.18 3.73
CA TYR A 606 -0.88 10.77 3.95
C TYR A 606 -1.73 11.12 2.74
N PHE A 607 -2.41 10.12 2.17
CA PHE A 607 -3.24 10.31 0.98
C PHE A 607 -4.28 11.43 1.18
N GLY A 608 -4.31 12.36 0.24
CA GLY A 608 -5.22 13.51 0.24
C GLY A 608 -4.67 14.74 0.95
N ASP A 609 -3.47 14.68 1.55
CA ASP A 609 -2.80 15.87 2.07
C ASP A 609 -2.13 16.66 0.94
N THR A 610 -2.89 17.59 0.36
CA THR A 610 -2.44 18.47 -0.73
C THR A 610 -2.16 19.91 -0.27
N THR A 611 -2.17 20.14 1.04
CA THR A 611 -2.10 21.47 1.67
C THR A 611 -0.86 21.64 2.54
N SER A 612 -0.34 20.58 3.14
CA SER A 612 0.90 20.63 3.90
C SER A 612 2.10 20.90 2.98
N SER A 613 3.11 21.57 3.51
CA SER A 613 4.40 21.75 2.83
C SER A 613 5.19 20.43 2.84
N CYS A 614 6.16 20.33 1.93
CA CYS A 614 7.26 19.39 2.09
C CYS A 614 8.29 19.99 3.10
N ASN A 615 9.38 19.27 3.36
CA ASN A 615 10.50 19.81 4.14
C ASN A 615 11.30 20.87 3.36
N GLU A 616 12.25 21.51 4.05
CA GLU A 616 13.20 22.49 3.49
C GLU A 616 12.55 23.69 2.78
N GLY A 617 11.33 24.07 3.17
CA GLY A 617 10.64 25.23 2.60
C GLY A 617 10.03 25.01 1.21
N TRP A 618 10.03 23.76 0.72
CA TRP A 618 9.34 23.40 -0.51
C TRP A 618 7.85 23.17 -0.25
N THR A 619 7.02 23.61 -1.19
CA THR A 619 5.58 23.33 -1.20
C THR A 619 5.27 22.28 -2.25
N LEU A 620 4.17 21.56 -2.04
CA LEU A 620 3.68 20.60 -3.04
C LEU A 620 3.37 21.28 -4.40
N ALA A 621 2.96 22.56 -4.39
CA ALA A 621 2.71 23.33 -5.60
C ALA A 621 4.01 23.63 -6.39
N GLN A 622 5.10 23.90 -5.68
CA GLN A 622 6.43 24.06 -6.27
C GLN A 622 6.92 22.76 -6.89
N PHE A 623 6.71 21.63 -6.21
CA PHE A 623 7.04 20.31 -6.75
C PHE A 623 6.21 19.99 -8.02
N VAL A 624 4.92 20.35 -8.03
CA VAL A 624 4.06 20.27 -9.25
C VAL A 624 4.59 21.15 -10.37
N ALA A 625 5.09 22.35 -10.07
CA ALA A 625 5.61 23.26 -11.07
C ALA A 625 6.84 22.68 -11.81
N LEU A 626 7.74 21.99 -11.11
CA LEU A 626 8.88 21.28 -11.72
C LEU A 626 8.40 20.09 -12.55
N THR A 627 7.55 19.25 -11.97
CA THR A 627 7.11 18.00 -12.59
C THR A 627 6.14 18.15 -13.77
N THR A 628 5.65 19.36 -14.04
CA THR A 628 4.74 19.65 -15.17
C THR A 628 5.29 20.68 -16.14
N ASN A 629 6.46 21.27 -15.88
CA ASN A 629 6.95 22.51 -16.47
C ASN A 629 6.74 22.59 -17.99
N LEU A 630 5.92 23.57 -18.43
CA LEU A 630 5.51 23.82 -19.82
C LEU A 630 4.92 22.61 -20.59
N GLY A 631 4.49 21.56 -19.89
CA GLY A 631 4.06 20.29 -20.48
C GLY A 631 5.19 19.50 -21.15
N ARG A 632 6.45 19.86 -20.90
CA ARG A 632 7.66 19.25 -21.48
C ARG A 632 8.41 18.35 -20.49
N VAL A 633 7.87 18.16 -19.30
CA VAL A 633 8.43 17.27 -18.28
C VAL A 633 7.60 16.01 -18.19
N GLN A 634 8.27 14.87 -18.27
CA GLN A 634 7.74 13.56 -17.89
C GLN A 634 8.32 13.18 -16.54
N VAL A 635 7.57 12.48 -15.73
CA VAL A 635 7.99 12.11 -14.39
C VAL A 635 8.29 10.61 -14.35
N LEU A 636 9.44 10.24 -13.84
CA LEU A 636 9.79 8.89 -13.46
C LEU A 636 9.91 8.82 -11.92
N PRO A 637 8.78 8.72 -11.19
CA PRO A 637 8.77 8.74 -9.73
C PRO A 637 9.67 7.67 -9.11
N GLN A 638 10.45 8.05 -8.10
CA GLN A 638 11.14 7.11 -7.22
C GLN A 638 10.17 6.49 -6.20
N ILE A 639 9.92 5.18 -6.29
CA ILE A 639 8.93 4.43 -5.49
C ILE A 639 9.59 3.35 -4.64
N TYR A 640 10.34 3.77 -3.63
CA TYR A 640 11.02 2.87 -2.70
C TYR A 640 10.11 2.18 -1.69
N THR A 641 9.02 2.83 -1.29
CA THR A 641 8.12 2.31 -0.26
C THR A 641 6.68 2.76 -0.54
N ALA A 642 5.72 2.28 0.26
CA ALA A 642 4.35 2.78 0.21
C ALA A 642 4.25 4.26 0.56
N THR A 643 5.19 4.77 1.37
CA THR A 643 5.26 6.19 1.75
C THR A 643 5.53 7.04 0.52
N THR A 644 6.54 6.68 -0.28
CA THR A 644 6.89 7.44 -1.49
C THR A 644 5.81 7.33 -2.56
N ALA A 645 5.11 6.20 -2.67
CA ALA A 645 3.92 6.09 -3.51
C ALA A 645 2.79 7.05 -3.07
N ALA A 646 2.56 7.21 -1.78
CA ALA A 646 1.56 8.15 -1.25
C ALA A 646 1.97 9.62 -1.49
N GLN A 647 3.25 9.95 -1.32
CA GLN A 647 3.80 11.28 -1.62
C GLN A 647 3.56 11.66 -3.09
N TRP A 648 3.95 10.78 -4.03
CA TRP A 648 3.73 11.00 -5.46
C TRP A 648 2.25 11.06 -5.84
N THR A 649 1.39 10.30 -5.17
CA THR A 649 -0.06 10.42 -5.35
C THR A 649 -0.58 11.78 -4.92
N ASN A 650 -0.04 12.35 -3.83
CA ASN A 650 -0.42 13.69 -3.38
C ASN A 650 0.09 14.77 -4.35
N VAL A 651 1.30 14.62 -4.90
CA VAL A 651 1.80 15.49 -5.98
C VAL A 651 0.83 15.48 -7.17
N ASP A 652 0.42 14.30 -7.63
CA ASP A 652 -0.51 14.21 -8.75
C ASP A 652 -1.92 14.72 -8.40
N ALA A 653 -2.40 14.48 -7.19
CA ALA A 653 -3.63 15.08 -6.69
C ALA A 653 -3.58 16.61 -6.73
N LYS A 654 -2.45 17.20 -6.34
CA LYS A 654 -2.21 18.64 -6.35
C LYS A 654 -2.11 19.20 -7.77
N SER A 655 -1.56 18.43 -8.71
CA SER A 655 -1.51 18.79 -10.13
C SER A 655 -2.89 18.73 -10.80
N GLY A 656 -3.85 18.02 -10.18
CA GLY A 656 -5.15 17.72 -10.74
C GLY A 656 -5.11 16.54 -11.72
N GLY A 657 -4.22 15.57 -11.51
CA GLY A 657 -4.07 14.39 -12.37
C GLY A 657 -3.31 14.67 -13.66
N LYS A 658 -2.43 15.68 -13.68
CA LYS A 658 -1.76 16.20 -14.87
C LYS A 658 -0.33 15.71 -15.04
N LEU A 659 0.21 14.90 -14.12
CA LEU A 659 1.56 14.39 -14.29
C LEU A 659 1.63 13.44 -15.48
N VAL A 660 2.65 13.61 -16.34
CA VAL A 660 2.94 12.67 -17.42
C VAL A 660 3.90 11.61 -16.91
N ILE A 661 3.37 10.46 -16.47
CA ILE A 661 4.16 9.41 -15.83
C ILE A 661 4.88 8.54 -16.88
N ALA A 662 6.21 8.54 -16.82
CA ALA A 662 7.10 7.75 -17.68
C ALA A 662 7.40 6.35 -17.12
N GLY A 663 7.12 6.06 -15.85
CA GLY A 663 7.34 4.75 -15.23
C GLY A 663 7.34 4.82 -13.71
N ALA A 664 7.95 3.83 -13.04
CA ALA A 664 8.26 3.88 -11.62
C ALA A 664 9.69 3.37 -11.38
N LEU A 665 10.54 4.20 -10.76
CA LEU A 665 11.95 3.91 -10.48
C LEU A 665 12.11 3.33 -9.08
N THR A 666 12.93 2.29 -8.94
CA THR A 666 13.19 1.61 -7.66
C THR A 666 14.66 1.25 -7.49
N GLN A 667 15.15 1.25 -6.24
CA GLN A 667 16.57 1.05 -5.89
C GLN A 667 16.84 -0.30 -5.19
N ARG A 668 16.00 -1.33 -5.38
CA ARG A 668 16.14 -2.60 -4.65
C ARG A 668 17.51 -3.28 -4.78
N ALA A 669 18.20 -3.10 -5.91
CA ALA A 669 19.54 -3.63 -6.10
C ALA A 669 20.57 -3.00 -5.15
N LEU A 670 20.38 -1.73 -4.78
CA LEU A 670 21.25 -0.98 -3.87
C LEU A 670 20.80 -1.11 -2.40
N ASP A 671 19.48 -1.08 -2.18
CA ASP A 671 18.87 -1.26 -0.86
C ASP A 671 17.76 -2.31 -0.92
N THR A 672 18.09 -3.51 -0.43
CA THR A 672 17.18 -4.67 -0.37
C THR A 672 15.93 -4.45 0.48
N THR A 673 15.87 -3.37 1.27
CA THR A 673 14.70 -3.00 2.06
C THR A 673 13.64 -2.22 1.27
N THR A 674 14.00 -1.67 0.10
CA THR A 674 13.08 -0.91 -0.79
C THR A 674 12.32 -1.82 -1.75
N TYR A 675 11.24 -1.35 -2.38
CA TYR A 675 10.48 -2.15 -3.35
C TYR A 675 11.29 -2.57 -4.57
N GLY A 676 11.02 -3.79 -5.07
CA GLY A 676 11.44 -4.17 -6.42
C GLY A 676 10.60 -3.45 -7.48
N ALA A 677 11.02 -3.51 -8.74
CA ALA A 677 10.42 -2.80 -9.87
C ALA A 677 8.90 -2.99 -9.96
N ASP A 678 8.44 -4.25 -9.91
CA ASP A 678 7.01 -4.60 -9.97
C ASP A 678 6.22 -4.06 -8.78
N GLN A 679 6.82 -4.12 -7.58
CA GLN A 679 6.20 -3.64 -6.35
C GLN A 679 6.06 -2.12 -6.34
N GLY A 680 7.09 -1.41 -6.80
CA GLY A 680 7.09 0.06 -6.92
C GLY A 680 6.08 0.52 -7.96
N TRP A 681 6.09 -0.11 -9.14
CA TRP A 681 5.10 0.17 -10.19
C TRP A 681 3.66 -0.05 -9.71
N ALA A 682 3.40 -1.22 -9.09
CA ALA A 682 2.06 -1.54 -8.61
C ALA A 682 1.62 -0.60 -7.47
N ALA A 683 2.53 -0.15 -6.61
CA ALA A 683 2.24 0.81 -5.55
C ALA A 683 1.82 2.16 -6.14
N LEU A 684 2.55 2.64 -7.15
CA LEU A 684 2.23 3.89 -7.84
C LEU A 684 0.88 3.81 -8.55
N VAL A 685 0.63 2.76 -9.34
CA VAL A 685 -0.66 2.57 -10.04
C VAL A 685 -1.82 2.59 -9.05
N ARG A 686 -1.71 1.90 -7.91
CA ARG A 686 -2.76 1.90 -6.88
C ARG A 686 -2.94 3.24 -6.21
N GLY A 687 -1.85 3.93 -5.88
CA GLY A 687 -1.90 5.28 -5.32
C GLY A 687 -2.63 6.22 -6.26
N LEU A 688 -2.18 6.31 -7.52
CA LEU A 688 -2.80 7.14 -8.55
C LEU A 688 -4.26 6.78 -8.81
N SER A 689 -4.63 5.50 -8.69
CA SER A 689 -6.03 5.04 -8.85
C SER A 689 -7.01 5.65 -7.82
N SER A 690 -6.51 6.27 -6.75
CA SER A 690 -7.33 7.01 -5.79
C SER A 690 -7.66 8.44 -6.25
N VAL A 691 -6.87 9.01 -7.16
CA VAL A 691 -7.02 10.39 -7.65
C VAL A 691 -7.53 10.45 -9.09
N VAL A 692 -7.16 9.46 -9.92
CA VAL A 692 -7.61 9.28 -11.30
C VAL A 692 -8.21 7.90 -11.51
N ASP A 693 -9.18 7.76 -12.41
CA ASP A 693 -9.93 6.50 -12.58
C ASP A 693 -9.15 5.40 -13.33
N ALA A 694 -8.23 5.81 -14.20
CA ALA A 694 -7.43 4.91 -15.04
C ALA A 694 -6.00 5.46 -15.21
N PRO A 695 -5.17 5.40 -14.15
CA PRO A 695 -3.79 5.86 -14.26
C PRO A 695 -3.02 5.00 -15.26
N VAL A 696 -2.15 5.64 -16.05
CA VAL A 696 -1.26 4.98 -16.99
C VAL A 696 0.17 5.12 -16.47
N VAL A 697 0.79 3.99 -16.14
CA VAL A 697 2.20 3.91 -15.77
C VAL A 697 2.83 2.88 -16.73
N PRO A 698 3.57 3.31 -17.76
CA PRO A 698 3.85 2.45 -18.92
C PRO A 698 4.91 1.37 -18.69
N ARG A 699 5.78 1.53 -17.68
CA ARG A 699 6.92 0.62 -17.42
C ARG A 699 7.38 0.68 -15.97
N SER A 700 8.11 -0.34 -15.54
CA SER A 700 8.90 -0.32 -14.32
C SER A 700 10.36 -0.01 -14.67
N VAL A 701 11.10 0.61 -13.76
CA VAL A 701 12.52 0.91 -13.92
C VAL A 701 13.25 0.48 -12.63
N ALA A 702 14.30 -0.31 -12.79
CA ALA A 702 15.09 -0.82 -11.68
C ALA A 702 16.53 -0.35 -11.82
N PHE A 703 17.13 0.13 -10.73
CA PHE A 703 18.57 0.27 -10.68
C PHE A 703 19.22 -1.11 -10.80
N VAL A 704 20.19 -1.21 -11.71
CA VAL A 704 21.05 -2.37 -11.85
C VAL A 704 22.44 -2.03 -11.32
N ALA A 705 23.08 -3.01 -10.69
CA ALA A 705 24.39 -2.87 -10.06
C ALA A 705 25.52 -3.01 -11.08
#